data_AF-A0A937TWD5-F1
#
_entry.id   AF-A0A937TWD5-F1
#
_cell.length_a   1.000
_cell.length_b   1.000
_cell.length_c   1.000
_cell.angle_alpha   90.00
_cell.angle_beta   90.00
_cell.angle_gamma   90.00
#
_symmetry.space_group_name_H-M   'P 1'
#
loop_
_entity.id
_entity.type
_entity.pdbx_description
1 polymer ?
#
loop_
_entity_poly.entity_id
_entity_poly.type
_entity_poly.pdbx_seq_one_letter_code
_entity_poly.pdbx_strand_id
1 'polypeptide(L)'
;MKQNNILTALRIVAVGFIACFTSLPVLAFEEEFVGPFASWRDLRRDYGAVGDGKADDTMALQRALDELIKHKNACVLYIPTGTYRLAATVQTKRKEHADCQGVAVIGEDPSSTILLWDGPAGGTMFQWDAWYSKISRLTFEGRGQAGTGLRYGPAFSTYNETSDLVFRDIKNGLVFGGEKSNGQAENEVLRCRFVNCETGVQTVNWNSMDIWVWYSHFEDCGRGIFNVMGNWHAWHNLFLRSRIADVGIMNLMAFSVVNNTSVKSHRFLDFETGHTWGSPTSITGNRVLDPTGDFAMRLSNAGPYLVVDNTFRCPGKTRAVQMTWADQTFVGNTYTDIDAVAERGRFRRIAEKTVDAGLIGDTLPKLPPTPPQRKRKVFEVAAGSNSGEIQRVIDEASKLVGQRPVVHLPMGNYKLDQTLIIPANCDIQLVGDGAGETATRLNWAGAEEGVLLRLEGPSRAILRDIYLHAPNARALVIEDADQPGGRIFADQLNVNGSRQKHQPRTAASRINGLVQTDVLLRALQGSGNGGVWVEVIGGPNAASAENQVSIFTGATGSAAGQYDVSRGGRLVVRGVYHERSSGSLNGLHLADSGTLCIDATRFSYATSAQAATIGADNFRGLFTLATCMLMPVETKETCRFELRGDGSDASILALNNQFWVRQPGTSADTVWRNLAKPPARGGLVGCNINTSNKEAAPKGFEFLANVGDSPDPAKSKSGAGPLDDRGGVDDATILKHLAPLRKARVWLPTEAPAGVTDVRIHRVMVTGGRPAAVEIE
;
A
#
# COMPACT_ATOMS: atom_id res chain seq x y z
N MET A 1 11.41 48.89 65.08
CA MET A 1 12.16 49.94 64.35
C MET A 1 11.92 49.75 62.86
N LYS A 2 11.60 50.82 62.10
CA LYS A 2 11.49 50.94 60.62
C LYS A 2 10.69 49.82 59.89
N GLN A 3 9.48 50.08 59.34
CA GLN A 3 9.19 50.75 58.04
C GLN A 3 9.82 50.01 56.84
N ASN A 4 9.18 49.70 55.68
CA ASN A 4 7.86 49.98 55.03
C ASN A 4 7.70 48.93 53.87
N ASN A 5 6.62 48.71 53.08
CA ASN A 5 5.21 49.15 52.94
C ASN A 5 4.43 48.09 52.07
N ILE A 6 3.22 47.62 52.41
CA ILE A 6 1.85 48.04 51.97
C ILE A 6 1.30 47.41 50.64
N LEU A 7 -0.04 47.17 50.64
CA LEU A 7 -1.01 46.94 49.53
C LEU A 7 -1.36 45.50 49.05
N THR A 8 -2.40 44.96 49.71
CA THR A 8 -3.65 44.32 49.20
C THR A 8 -4.04 44.57 47.72
N ALA A 9 -4.93 43.79 47.06
CA ALA A 9 -5.53 42.45 47.27
C ALA A 9 -6.54 42.12 46.14
N LEU A 10 -6.99 40.86 46.00
CA LEU A 10 -8.41 40.52 45.77
C LEU A 10 -8.75 39.05 46.09
N ARG A 11 -10.04 38.74 46.29
CA ARG A 11 -10.61 37.39 46.43
C ARG A 11 -11.33 36.99 45.13
N ILE A 12 -11.29 35.72 44.74
CA ILE A 12 -12.28 35.11 43.83
C ILE A 12 -12.81 33.80 44.45
N VAL A 13 -14.09 33.52 44.15
CA VAL A 13 -14.96 32.51 44.75
C VAL A 13 -14.57 31.09 44.37
N ALA A 14 -14.68 30.15 45.32
CA ALA A 14 -14.68 28.73 45.02
C ALA A 14 -16.08 28.29 44.54
N VAL A 15 -16.19 27.83 43.29
CA VAL A 15 -17.38 27.17 42.74
C VAL A 15 -16.97 25.77 42.32
N GLY A 16 -17.66 24.76 42.82
CA GLY A 16 -17.39 23.37 42.45
C GLY A 16 -17.90 23.07 41.04
N PHE A 17 -17.06 22.43 40.23
CA PHE A 17 -17.50 21.77 39.00
C PHE A 17 -17.32 20.26 39.16
N ILE A 18 -18.42 19.52 39.06
CA ILE A 18 -18.38 18.07 38.91
C ILE A 18 -17.85 17.79 37.50
N ALA A 19 -16.62 17.30 37.41
CA ALA A 19 -16.08 16.83 36.15
C ALA A 19 -16.80 15.52 35.78
N CYS A 20 -17.80 15.61 34.90
CA CYS A 20 -18.37 14.43 34.26
C CYS A 20 -17.25 13.63 33.59
N PHE A 21 -17.31 12.30 33.72
CA PHE A 21 -16.46 11.41 32.94
C PHE A 21 -16.79 11.56 31.45
N THR A 22 -16.05 12.41 30.75
CA THR A 22 -15.99 12.38 29.29
C THR A 22 -15.26 11.11 28.88
N SER A 23 -16.03 10.06 28.58
CA SER A 23 -15.54 8.92 27.84
C SER A 23 -14.88 9.45 26.56
N LEU A 24 -13.57 9.26 26.41
CA LEU A 24 -12.87 9.57 25.17
C LEU A 24 -13.65 8.91 24.02
N PRO A 25 -14.02 9.67 22.96
CA PRO A 25 -14.80 9.11 21.88
C PRO A 25 -14.00 7.98 21.25
N VAL A 26 -14.49 6.76 21.41
CA VAL A 26 -13.92 5.60 20.73
C VAL A 26 -14.09 5.86 19.25
N LEU A 27 -12.98 6.07 18.53
CA LEU A 27 -13.00 6.27 17.08
C LEU A 27 -13.78 5.11 16.44
N ALA A 28 -14.97 5.43 15.96
CA ALA A 28 -15.84 4.54 15.24
C ALA A 28 -15.28 4.43 13.81
N PHE A 29 -14.50 3.37 13.58
CA PHE A 29 -14.18 2.95 12.22
C PHE A 29 -15.50 2.60 11.53
N GLU A 30 -15.74 3.22 10.38
CA GLU A 30 -17.04 3.17 9.71
C GLU A 30 -17.15 2.13 8.60
N GLU A 31 -16.08 1.38 8.32
CA GLU A 31 -16.21 0.23 7.42
C GLU A 31 -17.15 -0.81 8.06
N GLU A 32 -18.09 -1.30 7.25
CA GLU A 32 -19.09 -2.29 7.64
C GLU A 32 -19.18 -3.43 6.63
N PHE A 33 -19.60 -4.61 7.09
CA PHE A 33 -19.91 -5.75 6.25
C PHE A 33 -21.42 -5.83 6.06
N VAL A 34 -21.89 -5.72 4.81
CA VAL A 34 -23.33 -5.61 4.47
C VAL A 34 -23.94 -6.89 3.87
N GLY A 35 -23.13 -7.93 3.65
CA GLY A 35 -23.60 -9.24 3.21
C GLY A 35 -24.08 -10.16 4.35
N PRO A 36 -24.49 -11.40 4.04
CA PRO A 36 -24.54 -11.99 2.69
C PRO A 36 -25.73 -11.49 1.85
N PHE A 37 -25.55 -11.42 0.53
CA PHE A 37 -26.61 -11.07 -0.43
C PHE A 37 -27.31 -12.32 -1.01
N ALA A 38 -28.45 -12.10 -1.68
CA ALA A 38 -29.28 -13.19 -2.19
C ALA A 38 -28.62 -14.02 -3.32
N SER A 39 -27.67 -13.43 -4.08
CA SER A 39 -26.89 -14.13 -5.10
C SER A 39 -25.81 -15.07 -4.54
N TRP A 40 -25.43 -14.92 -3.27
CA TRP A 40 -24.27 -15.62 -2.71
C TRP A 40 -24.58 -17.09 -2.44
N ARG A 41 -23.60 -17.94 -2.77
CA ARG A 41 -23.62 -19.35 -2.38
C ARG A 41 -23.30 -19.48 -0.90
N ASP A 42 -24.01 -20.34 -0.18
CA ASP A 42 -23.77 -20.60 1.25
C ASP A 42 -23.28 -22.04 1.45
N LEU A 43 -22.15 -22.17 2.17
CA LEU A 43 -21.45 -23.45 2.33
C LEU A 43 -22.32 -24.56 2.95
N ARG A 44 -23.24 -24.20 3.85
CA ARG A 44 -24.13 -25.15 4.54
C ARG A 44 -25.40 -25.40 3.73
N ARG A 45 -26.06 -24.32 3.29
CA ARG A 45 -27.34 -24.34 2.54
C ARG A 45 -27.22 -25.07 1.21
N ASP A 46 -26.17 -24.80 0.44
CA ASP A 46 -26.08 -25.22 -0.96
C ASP A 46 -25.22 -26.48 -1.16
N TYR A 47 -24.25 -26.74 -0.26
CA TYR A 47 -23.30 -27.86 -0.40
C TYR A 47 -23.33 -28.86 0.76
N GLY A 48 -24.15 -28.62 1.79
CA GLY A 48 -24.39 -29.57 2.88
C GLY A 48 -23.29 -29.68 3.92
N ALA A 49 -22.47 -28.64 4.12
CA ALA A 49 -21.51 -28.61 5.23
C ALA A 49 -22.21 -28.53 6.59
N VAL A 50 -21.61 -29.15 7.61
CA VAL A 50 -22.18 -29.27 8.95
C VAL A 50 -21.68 -28.15 9.86
N GLY A 51 -20.37 -27.90 9.91
CA GLY A 51 -19.77 -26.86 10.75
C GLY A 51 -19.78 -27.15 12.26
N ASP A 52 -19.80 -28.42 12.68
CA ASP A 52 -19.88 -28.84 14.10
C ASP A 52 -18.52 -29.19 14.76
N GLY A 53 -17.42 -29.05 14.02
CA GLY A 53 -16.06 -29.40 14.44
C GLY A 53 -15.73 -30.89 14.36
N LYS A 54 -16.64 -31.75 13.87
CA LYS A 54 -16.49 -33.22 13.86
C LYS A 54 -16.69 -33.81 12.47
N ALA A 55 -17.77 -33.43 11.79
CA ALA A 55 -18.07 -33.88 10.44
C ALA A 55 -16.96 -33.48 9.46
N ASP A 56 -16.75 -34.28 8.40
CA ASP A 56 -15.74 -33.98 7.38
C ASP A 56 -16.30 -33.01 6.33
N ASP A 57 -16.06 -31.72 6.53
CA ASP A 57 -16.57 -30.67 5.64
C ASP A 57 -15.68 -30.46 4.40
N THR A 58 -14.53 -31.15 4.31
CA THR A 58 -13.57 -31.04 3.19
C THR A 58 -14.24 -31.18 1.82
N MET A 59 -15.11 -32.19 1.67
CA MET A 59 -15.78 -32.45 0.39
C MET A 59 -16.94 -31.49 0.11
N ALA A 60 -17.55 -30.87 1.12
CA ALA A 60 -18.56 -29.83 0.93
C ALA A 60 -17.89 -28.52 0.47
N LEU A 61 -16.79 -28.13 1.13
CA LEU A 61 -16.02 -26.96 0.74
C LEU A 61 -15.36 -27.14 -0.64
N GLN A 62 -14.77 -28.30 -0.95
CA GLN A 62 -14.21 -28.53 -2.28
C GLN A 62 -15.26 -28.41 -3.40
N ARG A 63 -16.48 -28.95 -3.22
CA ARG A 63 -17.58 -28.75 -4.20
C ARG A 63 -17.94 -27.27 -4.38
N ALA A 64 -17.96 -26.50 -3.30
CA ALA A 64 -18.24 -25.07 -3.34
C ALA A 64 -17.17 -24.29 -4.10
N LEU A 65 -15.89 -24.64 -3.89
CA LEU A 65 -14.78 -24.08 -4.66
C LEU A 65 -14.84 -24.49 -6.13
N ASP A 66 -15.18 -25.75 -6.45
CA ASP A 66 -15.27 -26.27 -7.81
C ASP A 66 -16.39 -25.58 -8.63
N GLU A 67 -17.50 -25.16 -8.01
CA GLU A 67 -18.53 -24.34 -8.66
C GLU A 67 -18.03 -22.90 -8.93
N LEU A 68 -17.38 -22.27 -7.95
CA LEU A 68 -16.81 -20.92 -8.08
C LEU A 68 -15.81 -20.78 -9.23
N ILE A 69 -15.02 -21.82 -9.55
CA ILE A 69 -13.98 -21.75 -10.61
C ILE A 69 -14.55 -21.23 -11.93
N LYS A 70 -15.81 -21.57 -12.24
CA LYS A 70 -16.41 -21.40 -13.57
C LYS A 70 -17.48 -20.30 -13.65
N HIS A 71 -17.69 -19.50 -12.61
CA HIS A 71 -18.63 -18.34 -12.58
C HIS A 71 -20.05 -18.65 -13.09
N LYS A 72 -20.52 -19.89 -12.94
CA LYS A 72 -21.77 -20.33 -13.60
C LYS A 72 -23.03 -19.72 -13.00
N ASN A 73 -23.01 -19.51 -11.68
CA ASN A 73 -24.18 -19.08 -10.90
C ASN A 73 -23.85 -17.95 -9.91
N ALA A 74 -22.62 -17.93 -9.37
CA ALA A 74 -22.12 -16.93 -8.45
C ALA A 74 -20.59 -16.90 -8.47
N CYS A 75 -20.01 -15.77 -8.04
CA CYS A 75 -18.57 -15.62 -7.76
C CYS A 75 -18.27 -15.47 -6.24
N VAL A 76 -19.27 -15.48 -5.36
CA VAL A 76 -19.09 -15.40 -3.90
C VAL A 76 -19.57 -16.66 -3.18
N LEU A 77 -18.72 -17.22 -2.33
CA LEU A 77 -19.06 -18.24 -1.33
C LEU A 77 -19.03 -17.63 0.08
N TYR A 78 -20.19 -17.64 0.72
CA TYR A 78 -20.38 -17.35 2.13
C TYR A 78 -20.15 -18.61 2.99
N ILE A 79 -19.43 -18.45 4.09
CA ILE A 79 -19.21 -19.48 5.10
C ILE A 79 -19.85 -18.98 6.41
N PRO A 80 -21.06 -19.45 6.79
CA PRO A 80 -21.72 -19.02 8.02
C PRO A 80 -20.96 -19.48 9.27
N THR A 81 -21.31 -18.94 10.44
CA THR A 81 -20.75 -19.36 11.75
C THR A 81 -20.75 -20.88 11.90
N GLY A 82 -19.59 -21.43 12.29
CA GLY A 82 -19.35 -22.87 12.39
C GLY A 82 -17.86 -23.22 12.45
N THR A 83 -17.55 -24.44 12.88
CA THR A 83 -16.20 -25.03 12.85
C THR A 83 -16.18 -26.16 11.84
N TYR A 84 -15.51 -25.97 10.71
CA TYR A 84 -15.51 -26.89 9.57
C TYR A 84 -14.23 -27.72 9.60
N ARG A 85 -14.33 -29.03 9.86
CA ARG A 85 -13.15 -29.91 9.96
C ARG A 85 -12.66 -30.30 8.57
N LEU A 86 -11.37 -30.06 8.31
CA LEU A 86 -10.70 -30.36 7.04
C LEU A 86 -9.68 -31.48 7.23
N ALA A 87 -9.97 -32.66 6.71
CA ALA A 87 -9.08 -33.83 6.73
C ALA A 87 -8.08 -33.87 5.54
N ALA A 88 -8.27 -33.01 4.54
CA ALA A 88 -7.34 -32.84 3.42
C ALA A 88 -7.35 -31.39 2.90
N THR A 89 -6.37 -31.06 2.06
CA THR A 89 -6.24 -29.74 1.42
C THR A 89 -7.42 -29.45 0.50
N VAL A 90 -8.18 -28.39 0.80
CA VAL A 90 -9.12 -27.81 -0.16
C VAL A 90 -8.38 -26.87 -1.11
N GLN A 91 -8.82 -26.80 -2.37
CA GLN A 91 -8.07 -26.09 -3.40
C GLN A 91 -8.93 -25.56 -4.54
N THR A 92 -8.66 -24.33 -4.99
CA THR A 92 -9.01 -23.93 -6.35
C THR A 92 -7.92 -24.43 -7.33
N LYS A 93 -8.26 -24.58 -8.61
CA LYS A 93 -7.32 -24.98 -9.67
C LYS A 93 -7.61 -24.21 -10.96
N ARG A 94 -6.69 -23.34 -11.36
CA ARG A 94 -6.85 -22.50 -12.55
C ARG A 94 -6.38 -23.27 -13.79
N LYS A 95 -7.26 -23.45 -14.78
CA LYS A 95 -6.92 -24.08 -16.07
C LYS A 95 -6.97 -23.06 -17.20
N GLU A 96 -8.10 -22.36 -17.30
CA GLU A 96 -8.30 -21.28 -18.28
C GLU A 96 -7.91 -19.92 -17.71
N HIS A 97 -7.84 -18.90 -18.56
CA HIS A 97 -7.57 -17.53 -18.14
C HIS A 97 -8.59 -17.03 -17.09
N ALA A 98 -9.89 -17.07 -17.44
CA ALA A 98 -10.99 -16.56 -16.62
C ALA A 98 -11.29 -17.40 -15.36
N ASP A 99 -10.76 -18.63 -15.26
CA ASP A 99 -11.01 -19.51 -14.12
C ASP A 99 -10.61 -18.82 -12.80
N CYS A 100 -11.48 -18.87 -11.80
CA CYS A 100 -11.29 -18.21 -10.49
C CYS A 100 -10.98 -16.69 -10.53
N GLN A 101 -11.28 -15.98 -11.63
CA GLN A 101 -11.13 -14.52 -11.68
C GLN A 101 -12.23 -13.81 -10.87
N GLY A 102 -11.87 -12.92 -9.96
CA GLY A 102 -12.84 -12.08 -9.24
C GLY A 102 -13.64 -12.78 -8.14
N VAL A 103 -13.31 -14.03 -7.80
CA VAL A 103 -14.07 -14.81 -6.80
C VAL A 103 -13.79 -14.37 -5.36
N ALA A 104 -14.78 -14.52 -4.49
CA ALA A 104 -14.66 -14.25 -3.06
C ALA A 104 -15.05 -15.46 -2.18
N VAL A 105 -14.31 -15.69 -1.11
CA VAL A 105 -14.66 -16.59 0.00
C VAL A 105 -14.73 -15.76 1.29
N ILE A 106 -15.93 -15.66 1.87
CA ILE A 106 -16.21 -14.72 2.96
C ILE A 106 -16.87 -15.44 4.13
N GLY A 107 -16.21 -15.44 5.29
CA GLY A 107 -16.80 -15.92 6.54
C GLY A 107 -17.82 -14.95 7.15
N GLU A 108 -18.64 -15.45 8.07
CA GLU A 108 -19.57 -14.62 8.84
C GLU A 108 -18.82 -13.65 9.76
N ASP A 109 -17.91 -14.18 10.56
CA ASP A 109 -16.98 -13.43 11.43
C ASP A 109 -15.79 -14.33 11.82
N PRO A 110 -14.55 -13.81 11.87
CA PRO A 110 -13.38 -14.64 12.18
C PRO A 110 -13.41 -15.22 13.61
N SER A 111 -14.17 -14.63 14.54
CA SER A 111 -14.31 -15.19 15.90
C SER A 111 -15.19 -16.44 15.98
N SER A 112 -16.03 -16.70 14.97
CA SER A 112 -17.04 -17.77 14.97
C SER A 112 -16.98 -18.69 13.75
N THR A 113 -16.22 -18.32 12.71
CA THR A 113 -16.09 -19.04 11.44
C THR A 113 -14.69 -19.63 11.35
N ILE A 114 -14.55 -20.95 11.56
CA ILE A 114 -13.26 -21.62 11.76
C ILE A 114 -13.09 -22.76 10.76
N LEU A 115 -12.01 -22.75 9.99
CA LEU A 115 -11.50 -23.90 9.25
C LEU A 115 -10.50 -24.63 10.16
N LEU A 116 -10.83 -25.86 10.55
CA LEU A 116 -10.10 -26.65 11.54
C LEU A 116 -9.30 -27.77 10.86
N TRP A 117 -7.97 -27.75 10.96
CA TRP A 117 -7.14 -28.80 10.36
C TRP A 117 -7.23 -30.11 11.14
N ASP A 118 -7.45 -31.22 10.44
CA ASP A 118 -7.36 -32.59 10.96
C ASP A 118 -6.81 -33.55 9.88
N GLY A 119 -6.08 -32.99 8.90
CA GLY A 119 -5.36 -33.71 7.86
C GLY A 119 -3.89 -33.96 8.21
N PRO A 120 -3.10 -34.49 7.27
CA PRO A 120 -1.70 -34.86 7.51
C PRO A 120 -0.84 -33.72 8.07
N ALA A 121 0.05 -34.06 9.02
CA ALA A 121 1.03 -33.13 9.56
C ALA A 121 1.94 -32.56 8.46
N GLY A 122 2.19 -31.25 8.50
CA GLY A 122 2.90 -30.52 7.44
C GLY A 122 2.06 -30.15 6.21
N GLY A 123 0.79 -30.55 6.15
CA GLY A 123 -0.10 -30.24 5.02
C GLY A 123 -0.49 -28.76 4.87
N THR A 124 -0.91 -28.38 3.66
CA THR A 124 -1.56 -27.09 3.39
C THR A 124 -3.05 -27.22 3.69
N MET A 125 -3.67 -26.29 4.43
CA MET A 125 -5.12 -26.30 4.66
C MET A 125 -5.87 -25.89 3.39
N PHE A 126 -5.45 -24.77 2.77
CA PHE A 126 -6.14 -24.16 1.63
C PHE A 126 -5.14 -23.67 0.57
N GLN A 127 -5.23 -24.24 -0.63
CA GLN A 127 -4.47 -23.81 -1.82
C GLN A 127 -5.33 -22.91 -2.72
N TRP A 128 -4.82 -21.74 -3.08
CA TRP A 128 -5.61 -20.65 -3.68
C TRP A 128 -4.98 -20.19 -4.99
N ASP A 129 -5.51 -20.72 -6.09
CA ASP A 129 -5.08 -20.45 -7.48
C ASP A 129 -5.85 -19.24 -8.09
N ALA A 130 -6.66 -18.56 -7.28
CA ALA A 130 -7.53 -17.47 -7.68
C ALA A 130 -6.78 -16.13 -7.81
N TRP A 131 -7.40 -15.21 -8.54
CA TRP A 131 -6.81 -13.93 -8.94
C TRP A 131 -7.93 -12.90 -9.12
N TYR A 132 -7.62 -11.61 -8.95
CA TYR A 132 -8.63 -10.55 -8.72
C TYR A 132 -9.51 -10.84 -7.48
N SER A 133 -9.05 -11.71 -6.58
CA SER A 133 -9.89 -12.47 -5.65
C SER A 133 -9.92 -11.89 -4.23
N LYS A 134 -10.84 -12.38 -3.41
CA LYS A 134 -10.96 -12.01 -1.99
C LYS A 134 -11.09 -13.24 -1.11
N ILE A 135 -10.38 -13.29 0.00
CA ILE A 135 -10.62 -14.27 1.07
C ILE A 135 -10.60 -13.57 2.42
N SER A 136 -11.70 -13.71 3.16
CA SER A 136 -12.01 -12.80 4.26
C SER A 136 -12.81 -13.41 5.43
N ARG A 137 -12.71 -12.77 6.60
CA ARG A 137 -13.57 -12.98 7.79
C ARG A 137 -13.61 -14.39 8.39
N LEU A 138 -12.51 -15.16 8.35
CA LEU A 138 -12.47 -16.51 8.93
C LEU A 138 -11.14 -16.86 9.62
N THR A 139 -11.16 -17.84 10.51
CA THR A 139 -9.99 -18.40 11.20
C THR A 139 -9.51 -19.68 10.52
N PHE A 140 -8.20 -19.77 10.28
CA PHE A 140 -7.45 -21.01 10.04
C PHE A 140 -6.87 -21.49 11.36
N GLU A 141 -7.31 -22.65 11.83
CA GLU A 141 -6.84 -23.30 13.06
C GLU A 141 -6.01 -24.55 12.72
N GLY A 142 -4.69 -24.47 12.90
CA GLY A 142 -3.74 -25.49 12.49
C GLY A 142 -3.39 -26.55 13.54
N ARG A 143 -3.76 -26.35 14.81
CA ARG A 143 -3.50 -27.27 15.95
C ARG A 143 -2.04 -27.74 16.10
N GLY A 144 -1.08 -26.96 15.62
CA GLY A 144 0.34 -27.30 15.58
C GLY A 144 0.72 -28.33 14.50
N GLN A 145 -0.23 -28.76 13.65
CA GLN A 145 0.00 -29.77 12.61
C GLN A 145 0.00 -29.20 11.19
N ALA A 146 -0.71 -28.10 10.92
CA ALA A 146 -0.74 -27.50 9.58
C ALA A 146 0.61 -26.88 9.19
N GLY A 147 1.16 -27.28 8.04
CA GLY A 147 2.40 -26.74 7.48
C GLY A 147 2.21 -25.44 6.68
N THR A 148 1.00 -25.20 6.16
CA THR A 148 0.59 -23.91 5.59
C THR A 148 -0.91 -23.68 5.80
N GLY A 149 -1.31 -22.48 6.20
CA GLY A 149 -2.73 -22.12 6.31
C GLY A 149 -3.32 -21.86 4.93
N LEU A 150 -3.02 -20.68 4.40
CA LEU A 150 -3.39 -20.24 3.06
C LEU A 150 -2.15 -20.14 2.16
N ARG A 151 -2.19 -20.72 0.96
CA ARG A 151 -1.13 -20.56 -0.05
C ARG A 151 -1.67 -20.05 -1.38
N TYR A 152 -1.14 -18.94 -1.88
CA TYR A 152 -1.42 -18.45 -3.23
C TYR A 152 -0.59 -19.19 -4.30
N GLY A 153 -1.21 -19.50 -5.45
CA GLY A 153 -0.60 -20.17 -6.60
C GLY A 153 -0.97 -21.67 -6.72
N PRO A 154 -0.29 -22.43 -7.62
CA PRO A 154 0.91 -22.06 -8.38
C PRO A 154 0.69 -21.10 -9.56
N ALA A 155 -0.53 -20.95 -10.07
CA ALA A 155 -0.84 -20.04 -11.17
C ALA A 155 -0.53 -18.58 -10.80
N PHE A 156 -0.35 -17.72 -11.82
CA PHE A 156 -0.12 -16.30 -11.56
C PHE A 156 -1.36 -15.65 -10.92
N SER A 157 -1.17 -14.80 -9.92
CA SER A 157 -2.26 -14.07 -9.26
C SER A 157 -1.90 -12.61 -8.99
N THR A 158 -2.91 -11.73 -9.12
CA THR A 158 -2.84 -10.26 -8.99
C THR A 158 -4.16 -9.74 -8.40
N TYR A 159 -4.20 -8.48 -7.93
CA TYR A 159 -5.38 -7.75 -7.46
C TYR A 159 -6.19 -8.46 -6.35
N ASN A 160 -5.49 -9.04 -5.38
CA ASN A 160 -6.11 -9.85 -4.34
C ASN A 160 -6.26 -9.11 -3.00
N GLU A 161 -7.30 -9.48 -2.24
CA GLU A 161 -7.50 -9.07 -0.85
C GLU A 161 -7.49 -10.30 0.07
N THR A 162 -6.60 -10.30 1.05
CA THR A 162 -6.55 -11.26 2.16
C THR A 162 -6.84 -10.48 3.44
N SER A 163 -8.08 -10.49 3.92
CA SER A 163 -8.52 -9.54 4.96
C SER A 163 -9.22 -10.18 6.15
N ASP A 164 -9.07 -9.60 7.34
CA ASP A 164 -9.84 -10.00 8.53
C ASP A 164 -9.75 -11.51 8.86
N LEU A 165 -8.61 -12.13 8.52
CA LEU A 165 -8.33 -13.53 8.78
C LEU A 165 -7.57 -13.72 10.10
N VAL A 166 -7.70 -14.89 10.70
CA VAL A 166 -6.82 -15.34 11.80
C VAL A 166 -6.11 -16.61 11.38
N PHE A 167 -4.82 -16.71 11.68
CA PHE A 167 -4.00 -17.92 11.53
C PHE A 167 -3.45 -18.27 12.92
N ARG A 168 -3.84 -19.42 13.48
CA ARG A 168 -3.37 -19.90 14.79
C ARG A 168 -2.73 -21.28 14.67
N ASP A 169 -1.59 -21.46 15.35
CA ASP A 169 -0.90 -22.75 15.51
C ASP A 169 -0.61 -23.46 14.17
N ILE A 170 -0.12 -22.68 13.19
CA ILE A 170 0.26 -23.10 11.84
C ILE A 170 1.75 -22.79 11.63
N LYS A 171 2.49 -23.64 10.92
CA LYS A 171 3.90 -23.35 10.60
C LYS A 171 4.05 -22.04 9.79
N ASN A 172 3.45 -21.97 8.60
CA ASN A 172 3.42 -20.75 7.79
C ASN A 172 1.97 -20.30 7.61
N GLY A 173 1.57 -19.17 8.20
CA GLY A 173 0.16 -18.72 8.17
C GLY A 173 -0.32 -18.46 6.74
N LEU A 174 0.31 -17.49 6.08
CA LEU A 174 0.04 -17.06 4.72
C LEU A 174 1.32 -17.17 3.86
N VAL A 175 1.24 -17.89 2.74
CA VAL A 175 2.36 -18.10 1.82
C VAL A 175 2.00 -17.63 0.42
N PHE A 176 2.79 -16.71 -0.13
CA PHE A 176 2.71 -16.30 -1.52
C PHE A 176 3.69 -17.12 -2.37
N GLY A 177 3.13 -17.99 -3.21
CA GLY A 177 3.86 -18.78 -4.20
C GLY A 177 4.52 -20.05 -3.68
N GLY A 178 5.52 -20.49 -4.43
CA GLY A 178 6.35 -21.66 -4.14
C GLY A 178 7.45 -21.83 -5.19
N GLU A 179 8.29 -22.85 -5.01
CA GLU A 179 9.45 -23.18 -5.86
C GLU A 179 9.13 -23.20 -7.38
N LYS A 180 7.89 -23.57 -7.74
CA LYS A 180 7.43 -23.77 -9.13
C LYS A 180 6.15 -22.98 -9.44
N SER A 181 5.89 -21.88 -8.73
CA SER A 181 4.80 -20.95 -9.08
C SER A 181 5.24 -19.89 -10.10
N ASN A 182 4.27 -19.26 -10.78
CA ASN A 182 4.58 -18.24 -11.81
C ASN A 182 4.87 -16.85 -11.23
N GLY A 183 4.20 -16.48 -10.14
CA GLY A 183 4.26 -15.16 -9.54
C GLY A 183 2.96 -14.81 -8.82
N GLN A 184 3.06 -14.07 -7.72
CA GLN A 184 1.97 -13.77 -6.82
C GLN A 184 2.13 -12.29 -6.43
N ALA A 185 1.65 -11.40 -7.30
CA ALA A 185 1.83 -9.96 -7.21
C ALA A 185 0.55 -9.26 -6.71
N GLU A 186 0.65 -7.99 -6.31
CA GLU A 186 -0.47 -7.13 -5.90
C GLU A 186 -1.47 -7.77 -4.91
N ASN A 187 -0.99 -8.16 -3.73
CA ASN A 187 -1.82 -8.79 -2.68
C ASN A 187 -1.83 -7.92 -1.43
N GLU A 188 -3.00 -7.42 -1.03
CA GLU A 188 -3.14 -6.78 0.28
C GLU A 188 -3.42 -7.82 1.36
N VAL A 189 -2.71 -7.68 2.50
CA VAL A 189 -2.93 -8.47 3.72
C VAL A 189 -3.40 -7.51 4.81
N LEU A 190 -4.71 -7.45 5.02
CA LEU A 190 -5.40 -6.39 5.78
C LEU A 190 -5.98 -6.92 7.10
N ARG A 191 -5.66 -6.28 8.23
CA ARG A 191 -6.25 -6.60 9.56
C ARG A 191 -6.09 -8.06 10.00
N CYS A 192 -5.21 -8.83 9.35
CA CYS A 192 -5.02 -10.24 9.63
C CYS A 192 -4.33 -10.45 10.97
N ARG A 193 -4.51 -11.62 11.58
CA ARG A 193 -3.90 -11.98 12.85
C ARG A 193 -3.11 -13.28 12.71
N PHE A 194 -1.87 -13.28 13.16
CA PHE A 194 -0.98 -14.44 13.13
C PHE A 194 -0.54 -14.74 14.56
N VAL A 195 -0.94 -15.88 15.10
CA VAL A 195 -0.74 -16.26 16.50
C VAL A 195 0.04 -17.57 16.55
N ASN A 196 1.16 -17.56 17.27
CA ASN A 196 2.06 -18.70 17.46
C ASN A 196 2.58 -19.37 16.16
N CYS A 197 2.63 -18.64 15.04
CA CYS A 197 3.14 -19.19 13.78
C CYS A 197 4.68 -19.34 13.79
N GLU A 198 5.27 -20.19 12.93
CA GLU A 198 6.73 -20.16 12.68
C GLU A 198 7.08 -18.95 11.80
N THR A 199 6.29 -18.71 10.74
CA THR A 199 6.25 -17.45 9.98
C THR A 199 4.80 -17.02 9.76
N GLY A 200 4.47 -15.76 10.02
CA GLY A 200 3.14 -15.20 9.76
C GLY A 200 2.85 -15.08 8.26
N VAL A 201 3.51 -14.13 7.60
CA VAL A 201 3.45 -13.91 6.14
C VAL A 201 4.79 -14.25 5.49
N GLN A 202 4.78 -15.08 4.45
CA GLN A 202 5.98 -15.50 3.73
C GLN A 202 5.85 -15.36 2.21
N THR A 203 6.85 -14.80 1.54
CA THR A 203 6.97 -14.76 0.08
C THR A 203 8.05 -15.72 -0.41
N VAL A 204 7.74 -16.55 -1.41
CA VAL A 204 8.59 -17.70 -1.80
C VAL A 204 9.02 -17.67 -3.27
N ASN A 205 8.44 -16.81 -4.11
CA ASN A 205 8.76 -16.73 -5.53
C ASN A 205 9.47 -15.41 -5.90
N TRP A 206 10.35 -15.43 -6.90
CA TRP A 206 11.01 -14.23 -7.44
C TRP A 206 10.04 -13.21 -8.06
N ASN A 207 8.81 -13.63 -8.36
CA ASN A 207 7.71 -12.78 -8.81
C ASN A 207 6.56 -12.75 -7.78
N SER A 208 6.84 -13.01 -6.50
CA SER A 208 5.94 -12.64 -5.39
C SER A 208 6.18 -11.19 -5.03
N MET A 209 5.49 -10.26 -5.70
CA MET A 209 5.69 -8.82 -5.53
C MET A 209 4.56 -8.17 -4.75
N ASP A 210 4.82 -6.97 -4.22
CA ASP A 210 3.79 -6.02 -3.82
C ASP A 210 2.78 -6.59 -2.83
N ILE A 211 3.33 -7.26 -1.81
CA ILE A 211 2.59 -7.83 -0.69
C ILE A 211 2.46 -6.76 0.39
N TRP A 212 1.30 -6.10 0.44
CA TRP A 212 1.08 -4.94 1.31
C TRP A 212 0.41 -5.37 2.61
N VAL A 213 1.21 -5.53 3.66
CA VAL A 213 0.77 -5.99 4.98
C VAL A 213 0.37 -4.80 5.85
N TRP A 214 -0.93 -4.60 6.00
CA TRP A 214 -1.57 -3.45 6.61
C TRP A 214 -2.33 -3.82 7.89
N TYR A 215 -2.14 -3.03 8.95
CA TYR A 215 -2.95 -3.07 10.18
C TYR A 215 -3.08 -4.46 10.84
N SER A 216 -2.14 -5.36 10.58
CA SER A 216 -2.18 -6.76 11.01
C SER A 216 -1.50 -6.95 12.37
N HIS A 217 -1.87 -8.02 13.07
CA HIS A 217 -1.35 -8.37 14.39
C HIS A 217 -0.53 -9.66 14.33
N PHE A 218 0.68 -9.64 14.87
CA PHE A 218 1.57 -10.80 14.97
C PHE A 218 1.89 -11.03 16.44
N GLU A 219 1.54 -12.19 16.98
CA GLU A 219 1.71 -12.52 18.40
C GLU A 219 2.40 -13.88 18.57
N ASP A 220 3.49 -13.90 19.35
CA ASP A 220 4.33 -15.07 19.62
C ASP A 220 4.79 -15.81 18.34
N CYS A 221 4.93 -15.11 17.22
CA CYS A 221 5.40 -15.71 15.97
C CYS A 221 6.91 -16.00 16.01
N GLY A 222 7.42 -16.90 15.16
CA GLY A 222 8.86 -17.02 14.92
C GLY A 222 9.37 -15.79 14.17
N ARG A 223 8.85 -15.59 12.96
CA ARG A 223 8.92 -14.32 12.21
C ARG A 223 7.53 -13.78 11.91
N GLY A 224 7.36 -12.47 11.95
CA GLY A 224 6.10 -11.83 11.52
C GLY A 224 5.95 -11.87 10.00
N ILE A 225 6.79 -11.11 9.29
CA ILE A 225 6.84 -11.03 7.82
C ILE A 225 8.26 -11.39 7.35
N PHE A 226 8.37 -12.27 6.34
CA PHE A 226 9.66 -12.72 5.82
C PHE A 226 9.63 -12.99 4.31
N ASN A 227 10.66 -12.58 3.56
CA ASN A 227 10.87 -13.11 2.21
C ASN A 227 11.89 -14.27 2.21
N VAL A 228 11.56 -15.33 1.48
CA VAL A 228 12.57 -16.22 0.88
C VAL A 228 12.99 -15.63 -0.47
N MET A 229 12.01 -15.16 -1.25
CA MET A 229 12.18 -14.43 -2.51
C MET A 229 11.04 -13.41 -2.67
N GLY A 230 11.18 -12.42 -3.56
CA GLY A 230 10.14 -11.43 -3.82
C GLY A 230 10.13 -10.25 -2.82
N ASN A 231 9.00 -9.57 -2.68
CA ASN A 231 8.86 -8.30 -1.97
C ASN A 231 7.71 -8.31 -0.94
N TRP A 232 7.79 -7.43 0.05
CA TRP A 232 6.68 -7.08 0.95
C TRP A 232 6.81 -5.62 1.43
N HIS A 233 5.72 -5.04 1.90
CA HIS A 233 5.68 -3.74 2.56
C HIS A 233 4.90 -3.86 3.88
N ALA A 234 5.44 -3.35 4.99
CA ALA A 234 4.88 -3.51 6.33
C ALA A 234 4.40 -2.16 6.90
N TRP A 235 3.08 -1.98 7.03
CA TRP A 235 2.44 -0.71 7.39
C TRP A 235 1.48 -0.83 8.58
N HIS A 236 1.68 -0.01 9.61
CA HIS A 236 0.80 0.11 10.78
C HIS A 236 0.49 -1.21 11.52
N ASN A 237 1.38 -2.21 11.43
CA ASN A 237 1.19 -3.49 12.12
C ASN A 237 1.57 -3.41 13.60
N LEU A 238 1.01 -4.32 14.40
CA LEU A 238 1.44 -4.58 15.77
C LEU A 238 2.14 -5.94 15.84
N PHE A 239 3.37 -5.96 16.36
CA PHE A 239 4.12 -7.17 16.62
C PHE A 239 4.39 -7.31 18.11
N LEU A 240 4.00 -8.44 18.68
CA LEU A 240 4.20 -8.80 20.08
C LEU A 240 5.05 -10.06 20.17
N ARG A 241 6.24 -9.94 20.78
CA ARG A 241 7.05 -11.08 21.25
C ARG A 241 7.52 -12.03 20.13
N SER A 242 7.80 -11.52 18.92
CA SER A 242 8.35 -12.36 17.85
C SER A 242 9.68 -12.97 18.27
N ARG A 243 9.78 -14.31 18.21
CA ARG A 243 10.88 -15.11 18.77
C ARG A 243 12.20 -14.97 18.00
N ILE A 244 12.17 -14.50 16.76
CA ILE A 244 13.36 -14.27 15.92
C ILE A 244 13.42 -12.80 15.49
N ALA A 245 12.44 -12.34 14.71
CA ALA A 245 12.33 -10.96 14.22
C ALA A 245 10.89 -10.63 13.78
N ASP A 246 10.45 -9.38 13.90
CA ASP A 246 9.14 -8.96 13.40
C ASP A 246 9.10 -8.93 11.88
N VAL A 247 10.10 -8.30 11.25
CA VAL A 247 10.31 -8.31 9.80
C VAL A 247 11.74 -8.72 9.44
N GLY A 248 11.92 -9.41 8.31
CA GLY A 248 13.24 -9.81 7.84
C GLY A 248 13.28 -10.27 6.39
N ILE A 249 14.49 -10.51 5.88
CA ILE A 249 14.71 -10.92 4.49
C ILE A 249 15.74 -12.05 4.34
N MET A 250 15.59 -12.78 3.23
CA MET A 250 16.62 -13.60 2.60
C MET A 250 17.15 -12.93 1.32
N ASN A 251 16.28 -12.25 0.56
CA ASN A 251 16.61 -11.68 -0.76
C ASN A 251 16.14 -10.22 -0.93
N LEU A 252 16.65 -9.55 -1.96
CA LEU A 252 16.68 -8.08 -2.04
C LEU A 252 15.66 -7.51 -3.04
N MET A 253 14.89 -6.52 -2.59
CA MET A 253 13.89 -5.73 -3.33
C MET A 253 13.80 -4.29 -2.75
N ALA A 254 12.85 -3.47 -3.22
CA ALA A 254 12.56 -2.16 -2.62
C ALA A 254 11.53 -2.33 -1.47
N PHE A 255 11.94 -2.13 -0.22
CA PHE A 255 11.10 -2.42 0.96
C PHE A 255 10.62 -1.14 1.66
N SER A 256 9.47 -1.20 2.33
CA SER A 256 9.12 -0.17 3.33
C SER A 256 8.51 -0.74 4.61
N VAL A 257 8.87 -0.09 5.72
CA VAL A 257 8.52 -0.45 7.09
C VAL A 257 8.04 0.85 7.76
N VAL A 258 6.73 1.05 7.82
CA VAL A 258 6.13 2.36 8.17
C VAL A 258 5.13 2.26 9.32
N ASN A 259 5.33 3.08 10.36
CA ASN A 259 4.42 3.28 11.50
C ASN A 259 4.02 2.00 12.27
N ASN A 260 4.84 0.95 12.22
CA ASN A 260 4.60 -0.28 12.97
C ASN A 260 4.97 -0.12 14.45
N THR A 261 4.35 -0.90 15.33
CA THR A 261 4.76 -1.01 16.74
C THR A 261 5.28 -2.42 17.04
N SER A 262 6.47 -2.50 17.64
CA SER A 262 7.14 -3.72 18.06
C SER A 262 7.29 -3.72 19.58
N VAL A 263 6.96 -4.84 20.23
CA VAL A 263 6.99 -4.96 21.70
C VAL A 263 7.55 -6.31 22.13
N LYS A 264 8.69 -6.28 22.85
CA LYS A 264 9.36 -7.45 23.45
C LYS A 264 9.76 -8.56 22.47
N SER A 265 9.67 -8.31 21.17
CA SER A 265 10.26 -9.15 20.13
C SER A 265 11.78 -9.24 20.27
N HIS A 266 12.36 -10.33 19.81
CA HIS A 266 13.81 -10.53 19.82
C HIS A 266 14.51 -9.46 18.97
N ARG A 267 14.02 -9.22 17.75
CA ARG A 267 14.36 -8.04 16.93
C ARG A 267 13.11 -7.47 16.27
N PHE A 268 13.13 -6.18 15.95
CA PHE A 268 12.16 -5.58 15.04
C PHE A 268 12.51 -5.87 13.58
N LEU A 269 13.76 -5.63 13.19
CA LEU A 269 14.21 -5.84 11.81
C LEU A 269 15.51 -6.64 11.78
N ASP A 270 15.52 -7.76 11.06
CA ASP A 270 16.71 -8.57 10.84
C ASP A 270 16.91 -8.84 9.35
N PHE A 271 17.82 -8.07 8.75
CA PHE A 271 18.23 -8.20 7.34
C PHE A 271 19.61 -8.86 7.20
N GLU A 272 20.27 -9.20 8.32
CA GLU A 272 21.60 -9.84 8.33
C GLU A 272 21.56 -11.30 7.89
N THR A 273 20.41 -11.97 8.04
CA THR A 273 20.18 -13.31 7.48
C THR A 273 20.02 -13.33 5.96
N GLY A 274 20.12 -12.17 5.28
CA GLY A 274 19.84 -12.01 3.86
C GLY A 274 21.07 -11.74 2.99
N HIS A 275 20.81 -11.59 1.69
CA HIS A 275 21.82 -11.33 0.67
C HIS A 275 22.48 -9.94 0.81
N THR A 276 23.74 -9.79 0.39
CA THR A 276 24.60 -8.66 0.80
C THR A 276 24.64 -7.45 -0.13
N TRP A 277 24.04 -7.51 -1.34
CA TRP A 277 23.96 -6.35 -2.25
C TRP A 277 22.96 -5.30 -1.72
N GLY A 278 22.71 -4.25 -2.51
CA GLY A 278 21.80 -3.20 -2.08
C GLY A 278 20.32 -3.61 -2.10
N SER A 279 19.58 -3.29 -1.04
CA SER A 279 18.11 -3.21 -1.00
C SER A 279 17.66 -1.81 -0.57
N PRO A 280 17.10 -0.97 -1.45
CA PRO A 280 16.64 0.35 -1.04
C PRO A 280 15.45 0.22 -0.10
N THR A 281 15.56 0.77 1.11
CA THR A 281 14.61 0.47 2.20
C THR A 281 14.24 1.72 2.99
N SER A 282 12.93 2.01 3.08
CA SER A 282 12.38 3.12 3.88
C SER A 282 11.85 2.63 5.22
N ILE A 283 12.34 3.20 6.32
CA ILE A 283 12.00 2.80 7.69
C ILE A 283 11.53 4.06 8.43
N THR A 284 10.21 4.26 8.52
CA THR A 284 9.63 5.54 8.98
C THR A 284 8.66 5.37 10.16
N GLY A 285 8.80 6.18 11.20
CA GLY A 285 7.78 6.36 12.25
C GLY A 285 7.49 5.12 13.11
N ASN A 286 8.34 4.08 13.04
CA ASN A 286 8.12 2.85 13.80
C ASN A 286 8.48 3.06 15.28
N ARG A 287 7.78 2.36 16.18
CA ARG A 287 8.02 2.40 17.62
C ARG A 287 8.40 1.02 18.14
N VAL A 288 9.62 0.89 18.65
CA VAL A 288 10.20 -0.37 19.11
C VAL A 288 10.43 -0.30 20.62
N LEU A 289 9.79 -1.22 21.36
CA LEU A 289 9.73 -1.21 22.82
C LEU A 289 10.28 -2.52 23.40
N ASP A 290 11.22 -2.36 24.33
CA ASP A 290 11.79 -3.44 25.14
C ASP A 290 12.30 -4.67 24.34
N PRO A 291 12.97 -4.50 23.18
CA PRO A 291 13.47 -5.61 22.37
C PRO A 291 14.45 -6.47 23.18
N THR A 292 14.40 -7.79 22.98
CA THR A 292 15.09 -8.76 23.85
C THR A 292 16.40 -9.32 23.27
N GLY A 293 16.71 -9.04 22.00
CA GLY A 293 18.01 -9.31 21.38
C GLY A 293 19.07 -8.24 21.69
N ASP A 294 20.23 -8.34 21.06
CA ASP A 294 21.36 -7.43 21.22
C ASP A 294 21.22 -6.11 20.43
N PHE A 295 20.61 -6.17 19.25
CA PHE A 295 20.21 -5.03 18.44
C PHE A 295 18.73 -5.14 18.06
N ALA A 296 17.97 -4.07 18.22
CA ALA A 296 16.57 -4.02 17.80
C ALA A 296 16.42 -4.07 16.26
N MET A 297 17.38 -3.49 15.53
CA MET A 297 17.48 -3.54 14.08
C MET A 297 18.90 -3.88 13.62
N ARG A 298 19.04 -4.84 12.69
CA ARG A 298 20.28 -5.14 11.95
C ARG A 298 20.05 -4.87 10.46
N LEU A 299 20.67 -3.83 9.90
CA LEU A 299 20.48 -3.44 8.49
C LEU A 299 21.25 -4.35 7.52
N SER A 300 22.56 -4.52 7.74
CA SER A 300 23.39 -5.63 7.24
C SER A 300 23.24 -6.11 5.78
N ASN A 301 22.84 -5.24 4.85
CA ASN A 301 23.10 -5.36 3.40
C ASN A 301 23.49 -3.97 2.85
N ALA A 302 23.92 -3.85 1.58
CA ALA A 302 24.46 -2.59 1.04
C ALA A 302 23.41 -1.45 0.80
N GLY A 303 22.14 -1.64 1.18
CA GLY A 303 21.12 -0.59 1.21
C GLY A 303 20.78 0.04 -0.15
N PRO A 304 20.47 1.34 -0.24
CA PRO A 304 20.61 2.35 0.81
C PRO A 304 19.38 2.42 1.73
N TYR A 305 19.54 3.04 2.91
CA TYR A 305 18.45 3.16 3.90
C TYR A 305 18.06 4.60 4.18
N LEU A 306 16.76 4.84 4.38
CA LEU A 306 16.22 6.08 4.92
C LEU A 306 15.47 5.76 6.23
N VAL A 307 16.03 6.19 7.37
CA VAL A 307 15.56 5.85 8.72
C VAL A 307 15.05 7.11 9.40
N VAL A 308 13.73 7.32 9.43
CA VAL A 308 13.10 8.62 9.73
C VAL A 308 12.09 8.53 10.87
N ASP A 309 12.20 9.41 11.87
CA ASP A 309 11.23 9.59 12.97
C ASP A 309 10.89 8.32 13.78
N ASN A 310 11.74 7.29 13.76
CA ASN A 310 11.54 6.06 14.53
C ASN A 310 11.86 6.30 16.02
N THR A 311 11.22 5.55 16.91
CA THR A 311 11.36 5.69 18.37
C THR A 311 11.76 4.36 19.01
N PHE A 312 12.87 4.34 19.73
CA PHE A 312 13.48 3.13 20.31
C PHE A 312 13.63 3.24 21.83
N ARG A 313 12.87 2.41 22.57
CA ARG A 313 13.09 2.14 24.00
C ARG A 313 13.82 0.81 24.14
N CYS A 314 15.13 0.85 24.37
CA CYS A 314 15.97 -0.36 24.45
C CYS A 314 16.42 -0.60 25.91
N PRO A 315 16.34 -1.85 26.42
CA PRO A 315 16.64 -2.14 27.82
C PRO A 315 18.09 -2.62 28.02
N GLY A 316 18.68 -2.27 29.17
CA GLY A 316 19.92 -2.88 29.67
C GLY A 316 21.16 -2.63 28.82
N LYS A 317 21.48 -3.57 27.91
CA LYS A 317 22.61 -3.46 26.95
C LYS A 317 22.17 -3.58 25.48
N THR A 318 20.87 -3.71 25.23
CA THR A 318 20.33 -3.79 23.87
C THR A 318 20.47 -2.43 23.19
N ARG A 319 20.97 -2.43 21.94
CA ARG A 319 21.14 -1.22 21.13
C ARG A 319 19.99 -1.11 20.12
N ALA A 320 19.71 0.10 19.64
CA ALA A 320 18.62 0.33 18.69
C ALA A 320 18.97 -0.19 17.28
N VAL A 321 20.08 0.27 16.69
CA VAL A 321 20.36 0.02 15.27
C VAL A 321 21.83 -0.34 15.03
N GLN A 322 22.06 -1.41 14.28
CA GLN A 322 23.34 -1.70 13.63
C GLN A 322 23.27 -1.21 12.18
N MET A 323 24.07 -0.19 11.85
CA MET A 323 24.10 0.43 10.52
C MET A 323 24.62 -0.51 9.42
N THR A 324 24.28 -0.20 8.17
CA THR A 324 24.92 -0.85 7.00
C THR A 324 26.38 -0.40 6.85
N TRP A 325 27.21 -1.24 6.23
CA TRP A 325 28.55 -0.91 5.75
C TRP A 325 28.56 0.02 4.51
N ALA A 326 27.40 0.30 3.92
CA ALA A 326 27.24 1.17 2.76
C ALA A 326 26.44 2.44 3.11
N ASP A 327 25.42 2.79 2.32
CA ASP A 327 24.77 4.11 2.35
C ASP A 327 23.50 4.18 3.20
N GLN A 328 23.37 5.23 4.02
CA GLN A 328 22.15 5.48 4.82
C GLN A 328 21.96 6.95 5.24
N THR A 329 20.72 7.38 5.45
CA THR A 329 20.39 8.67 6.08
C THR A 329 19.39 8.47 7.21
N PHE A 330 19.70 9.06 8.35
CA PHE A 330 18.97 8.96 9.61
C PHE A 330 18.44 10.35 9.99
N VAL A 331 17.14 10.52 10.21
CA VAL A 331 16.52 11.84 10.46
C VAL A 331 15.48 11.76 11.58
N GLY A 332 15.61 12.57 12.62
CA GLY A 332 14.57 12.75 13.65
C GLY A 332 14.32 11.56 14.58
N ASN A 333 15.08 10.47 14.48
CA ASN A 333 14.87 9.30 15.33
C ASN A 333 15.15 9.62 16.81
N THR A 334 14.46 8.88 17.68
CA THR A 334 14.47 9.06 19.14
C THR A 334 14.97 7.80 19.82
N TYR A 335 15.97 7.93 20.69
CA TYR A 335 16.63 6.83 21.39
C TYR A 335 16.56 7.00 22.92
N THR A 336 16.85 5.93 23.65
CA THR A 336 16.94 5.92 25.13
C THR A 336 18.35 5.77 25.68
N ASP A 337 19.33 5.69 24.78
CA ASP A 337 20.76 5.64 25.05
C ASP A 337 21.47 6.51 24.00
N ILE A 338 22.61 7.10 24.35
CA ILE A 338 23.48 7.82 23.41
C ILE A 338 24.23 6.83 22.50
N ASP A 339 24.59 5.66 23.02
CA ASP A 339 25.29 4.60 22.28
C ASP A 339 24.32 3.69 21.49
N ALA A 340 23.04 4.07 21.38
CA ALA A 340 21.99 3.26 20.75
C ALA A 340 22.25 2.87 19.28
N VAL A 341 23.13 3.58 18.56
CA VAL A 341 23.45 3.31 17.15
C VAL A 341 24.90 2.83 17.02
N ALA A 342 25.11 1.68 16.39
CA ALA A 342 26.43 1.21 15.98
C ALA A 342 26.71 1.71 14.57
N GLU A 343 27.46 2.82 14.48
CA GLU A 343 27.76 3.53 13.24
C GLU A 343 28.70 2.74 12.32
N ARG A 344 28.38 2.71 11.01
CA ARG A 344 29.10 2.00 9.95
C ARG A 344 28.82 2.66 8.59
N GLY A 345 29.69 2.42 7.61
CA GLY A 345 29.47 2.85 6.22
C GLY A 345 29.52 4.36 6.01
N ARG A 346 28.88 4.85 4.94
CA ARG A 346 28.66 6.28 4.69
C ARG A 346 27.26 6.64 5.18
N PHE A 347 27.20 7.49 6.19
CA PHE A 347 25.94 7.85 6.86
C PHE A 347 25.82 9.36 7.10
N ARG A 348 24.59 9.81 7.32
CA ARG A 348 24.26 11.17 7.73
C ARG A 348 23.16 11.12 8.79
N ARG A 349 23.36 11.74 9.95
CA ARG A 349 22.44 11.76 11.09
C ARG A 349 21.98 13.19 11.34
N ILE A 350 20.67 13.44 11.27
CA ILE A 350 20.09 14.80 11.27
C ILE A 350 18.98 14.91 12.32
N ALA A 351 19.10 15.87 13.23
CA ALA A 351 18.07 16.22 14.23
C ALA A 351 17.53 15.04 15.07
N GLU A 352 18.35 14.01 15.29
CA GLU A 352 18.04 12.91 16.22
C GLU A 352 18.18 13.34 17.68
N LYS A 353 17.59 12.58 18.61
CA LYS A 353 17.61 12.90 20.05
C LYS A 353 17.65 11.65 20.95
N THR A 354 18.23 11.81 22.13
CA THR A 354 18.12 10.86 23.25
C THR A 354 17.14 11.41 24.29
N VAL A 355 16.32 10.55 24.89
CA VAL A 355 15.31 10.88 25.92
C VAL A 355 15.27 9.81 27.00
N ASP A 356 14.81 10.16 28.22
CA ASP A 356 14.58 9.17 29.27
C ASP A 356 13.56 8.10 28.84
N ALA A 357 13.79 6.84 29.21
CA ALA A 357 12.92 5.73 28.81
C ALA A 357 11.45 5.89 29.23
N GLY A 358 11.19 6.57 30.35
CA GLY A 358 9.83 6.90 30.83
C GLY A 358 9.09 7.95 29.98
N LEU A 359 9.77 8.67 29.10
CA LEU A 359 9.13 9.59 28.14
C LEU A 359 8.62 8.87 26.88
N ILE A 360 9.00 7.61 26.67
CA ILE A 360 8.44 6.73 25.62
C ILE A 360 7.38 5.84 26.26
N GLY A 361 6.12 6.30 26.22
CA GLY A 361 4.99 5.61 26.85
C GLY A 361 4.64 4.25 26.25
N ASP A 362 3.87 3.45 26.99
CA ASP A 362 3.54 2.04 26.68
C ASP A 362 2.33 1.83 25.77
N THR A 363 1.49 2.84 25.54
CA THR A 363 0.20 2.72 24.84
C THR A 363 0.32 2.00 23.48
N LEU A 364 -0.30 0.84 23.35
CA LEU A 364 -0.29 0.07 22.10
C LEU A 364 -1.23 0.72 21.05
N PRO A 365 -0.93 0.64 19.75
CA PRO A 365 -1.86 1.10 18.73
C PRO A 365 -3.14 0.27 18.76
N LYS A 366 -4.30 0.93 18.82
CA LYS A 366 -5.59 0.27 18.56
C LYS A 366 -5.71 0.05 17.05
N LEU A 367 -5.39 -1.16 16.60
CA LEU A 367 -5.64 -1.58 15.23
C LEU A 367 -7.15 -1.46 14.90
N PRO A 368 -7.53 -1.13 13.65
CA PRO A 368 -8.92 -1.19 13.21
C PRO A 368 -9.47 -2.61 13.41
N PRO A 369 -10.69 -2.76 13.97
CA PRO A 369 -11.32 -4.06 14.12
C PRO A 369 -11.76 -4.59 12.75
N THR A 370 -12.09 -5.87 12.71
CA THR A 370 -12.86 -6.44 11.60
C THR A 370 -14.20 -5.71 11.47
N PRO A 371 -14.60 -5.28 10.25
CA PRO A 371 -15.85 -4.54 10.03
C PRO A 371 -17.06 -5.27 10.64
N PRO A 372 -17.88 -4.63 11.48
CA PRO A 372 -19.07 -5.26 12.03
C PRO A 372 -20.08 -5.55 10.91
N GLN A 373 -20.80 -6.67 11.02
CA GLN A 373 -21.94 -6.93 10.13
C GLN A 373 -23.06 -5.92 10.41
N ARG A 374 -23.59 -5.29 9.37
CA ARG A 374 -24.69 -4.30 9.45
C ARG A 374 -25.83 -4.72 8.54
N LYS A 375 -27.00 -5.00 9.14
CA LYS A 375 -28.24 -5.28 8.40
C LYS A 375 -28.84 -3.97 7.87
N ARG A 376 -28.34 -3.54 6.72
CA ARG A 376 -28.84 -2.37 5.97
C ARG A 376 -30.08 -2.73 5.14
N LYS A 377 -30.82 -1.72 4.71
CA LYS A 377 -31.88 -1.90 3.71
C LYS A 377 -31.23 -2.14 2.35
N VAL A 378 -31.29 -3.38 1.87
CA VAL A 378 -30.85 -3.77 0.52
C VAL A 378 -31.97 -3.54 -0.50
N PHE A 379 -31.59 -3.04 -1.66
CA PHE A 379 -32.36 -3.01 -2.90
C PHE A 379 -31.60 -3.86 -3.93
N GLU A 380 -32.15 -5.02 -4.26
CA GLU A 380 -31.58 -5.96 -5.22
C GLU A 380 -31.87 -5.48 -6.66
N VAL A 381 -30.82 -5.34 -7.49
CA VAL A 381 -30.95 -5.05 -8.92
C VAL A 381 -30.97 -6.38 -9.70
N ALA A 382 -31.89 -6.51 -10.66
CA ALA A 382 -31.93 -7.69 -11.52
C ALA A 382 -30.67 -7.81 -12.39
N ALA A 383 -30.10 -9.01 -12.51
CA ALA A 383 -28.91 -9.24 -13.33
C ALA A 383 -29.17 -8.87 -14.80
N GLY A 384 -28.32 -7.98 -15.37
CA GLY A 384 -28.46 -7.49 -16.74
C GLY A 384 -29.40 -6.29 -16.94
N SER A 385 -29.90 -5.66 -15.87
CA SER A 385 -30.71 -4.44 -15.97
C SER A 385 -30.04 -3.29 -16.74
N ASN A 386 -30.85 -2.44 -17.37
CA ASN A 386 -30.41 -1.25 -18.10
C ASN A 386 -30.27 0.00 -17.21
N SER A 387 -29.68 1.09 -17.73
CA SER A 387 -29.47 2.33 -16.98
C SER A 387 -30.75 2.86 -16.30
N GLY A 388 -31.89 2.87 -17.01
CA GLY A 388 -33.16 3.37 -16.48
C GLY A 388 -33.80 2.47 -15.41
N GLU A 389 -33.36 1.22 -15.28
CA GLU A 389 -33.73 0.34 -14.16
C GLU A 389 -32.83 0.57 -12.96
N ILE A 390 -31.51 0.60 -13.17
CA ILE A 390 -30.54 0.83 -12.08
C ILE A 390 -30.74 2.21 -11.48
N GLN A 391 -30.92 3.26 -12.30
CA GLN A 391 -31.15 4.62 -11.81
C GLN A 391 -32.39 4.70 -10.91
N ARG A 392 -33.52 4.10 -11.31
CA ARG A 392 -34.72 4.07 -10.45
C ARG A 392 -34.47 3.39 -9.10
N VAL A 393 -33.60 2.38 -9.04
CA VAL A 393 -33.22 1.75 -7.77
C VAL A 393 -32.33 2.67 -6.92
N ILE A 394 -31.42 3.42 -7.54
CA ILE A 394 -30.63 4.48 -6.88
C ILE A 394 -31.54 5.61 -6.38
N ASP A 395 -32.52 6.03 -7.18
CA ASP A 395 -33.49 7.08 -6.84
C ASP A 395 -34.34 6.69 -5.62
N GLU A 396 -34.84 5.44 -5.56
CA GLU A 396 -35.57 4.93 -4.39
C GLU A 396 -34.67 4.76 -3.16
N ALA A 397 -33.42 4.33 -3.34
CA ALA A 397 -32.45 4.23 -2.25
C ALA A 397 -32.08 5.61 -1.68
N SER A 398 -31.95 6.64 -2.53
CA SER A 398 -31.54 8.00 -2.14
C SER A 398 -32.46 8.63 -1.09
N LYS A 399 -33.72 8.20 -1.03
CA LYS A 399 -34.74 8.67 -0.07
C LYS A 399 -34.48 8.22 1.38
N LEU A 400 -33.51 7.32 1.62
CA LEU A 400 -33.17 6.78 2.93
C LEU A 400 -31.86 7.36 3.50
N VAL A 401 -31.60 8.65 3.25
CA VAL A 401 -30.41 9.38 3.75
C VAL A 401 -30.17 9.14 5.25
N GLY A 402 -28.93 8.82 5.60
CA GLY A 402 -28.49 8.53 6.96
C GLY A 402 -28.67 7.07 7.38
N GLN A 403 -29.30 6.25 6.55
CA GLN A 403 -29.53 4.81 6.82
C GLN A 403 -28.50 3.91 6.12
N ARG A 404 -27.58 4.46 5.32
CA ARG A 404 -26.65 3.76 4.40
C ARG A 404 -27.30 2.62 3.60
N PRO A 405 -28.37 2.90 2.83
CA PRO A 405 -29.04 1.92 2.01
C PRO A 405 -28.07 1.29 0.99
N VAL A 406 -28.26 0.01 0.69
CA VAL A 406 -27.41 -0.73 -0.24
C VAL A 406 -28.16 -0.95 -1.55
N VAL A 407 -27.60 -0.47 -2.65
CA VAL A 407 -28.00 -0.87 -4.01
C VAL A 407 -27.06 -2.01 -4.41
N HIS A 408 -27.61 -3.21 -4.51
CA HIS A 408 -26.83 -4.43 -4.77
C HIS A 408 -26.93 -4.85 -6.24
N LEU A 409 -25.76 -5.00 -6.88
CA LEU A 409 -25.56 -5.38 -8.27
C LEU A 409 -24.93 -6.79 -8.33
N PRO A 410 -25.71 -7.87 -8.35
CA PRO A 410 -25.17 -9.22 -8.38
C PRO A 410 -24.26 -9.51 -9.59
N MET A 411 -23.54 -10.62 -9.55
CA MET A 411 -22.67 -11.11 -10.63
C MET A 411 -23.37 -11.00 -12.00
N GLY A 412 -22.80 -10.20 -12.91
CA GLY A 412 -23.50 -9.84 -14.13
C GLY A 412 -22.81 -8.78 -14.98
N ASN A 413 -23.19 -8.75 -16.26
CA ASN A 413 -22.74 -7.78 -17.25
C ASN A 413 -23.90 -6.84 -17.59
N TYR A 414 -23.78 -5.58 -17.18
CA TYR A 414 -24.82 -4.55 -17.30
C TYR A 414 -24.44 -3.57 -18.39
N LYS A 415 -25.25 -3.46 -19.44
CA LYS A 415 -25.01 -2.55 -20.57
C LYS A 415 -25.73 -1.22 -20.33
N LEU A 416 -24.96 -0.14 -20.18
CA LEU A 416 -25.44 1.17 -19.74
C LEU A 416 -25.21 2.23 -20.82
N ASP A 417 -26.29 2.81 -21.35
CA ASP A 417 -26.26 3.87 -22.37
C ASP A 417 -26.56 5.27 -21.81
N GLN A 418 -27.05 5.37 -20.58
CA GLN A 418 -27.25 6.60 -19.81
C GLN A 418 -26.42 6.58 -18.52
N THR A 419 -25.93 7.76 -18.11
CA THR A 419 -25.16 7.97 -16.87
C THR A 419 -25.97 7.57 -15.64
N LEU A 420 -25.36 6.80 -14.75
CA LEU A 420 -25.88 6.59 -13.40
C LEU A 420 -25.43 7.76 -12.51
N ILE A 421 -26.36 8.34 -11.78
CA ILE A 421 -26.15 9.49 -10.90
C ILE A 421 -26.49 9.06 -9.47
N ILE A 422 -25.51 9.16 -8.56
CA ILE A 422 -25.74 9.10 -7.12
C ILE A 422 -25.83 10.56 -6.62
N PRO A 423 -27.02 11.04 -6.18
CA PRO A 423 -27.23 12.45 -5.88
C PRO A 423 -26.43 12.98 -4.69
N ALA A 424 -26.29 14.30 -4.64
CA ALA A 424 -25.66 15.01 -3.52
C ALA A 424 -26.33 14.70 -2.18
N ASN A 425 -25.53 14.74 -1.10
CA ASN A 425 -25.97 14.53 0.29
C ASN A 425 -26.56 13.15 0.63
N CYS A 426 -26.50 12.14 -0.26
CA CYS A 426 -26.92 10.76 0.07
C CYS A 426 -25.74 9.84 0.41
N ASP A 427 -25.99 8.85 1.29
CA ASP A 427 -25.01 7.90 1.84
C ASP A 427 -25.19 6.47 1.27
N ILE A 428 -25.56 6.37 0.00
CA ILE A 428 -25.79 5.10 -0.72
C ILE A 428 -24.52 4.26 -0.78
N GLN A 429 -24.68 2.95 -0.55
CA GLN A 429 -23.65 1.95 -0.83
C GLN A 429 -23.99 1.23 -2.14
N LEU A 430 -23.20 1.43 -3.19
CA LEU A 430 -23.30 0.70 -4.46
C LEU A 430 -22.32 -0.48 -4.41
N VAL A 431 -22.87 -1.70 -4.32
CA VAL A 431 -22.08 -2.90 -3.99
C VAL A 431 -22.31 -4.00 -5.02
N GLY A 432 -21.24 -4.66 -5.44
CA GLY A 432 -21.29 -5.83 -6.32
C GLY A 432 -20.75 -7.12 -5.68
N ASP A 433 -20.81 -8.21 -6.46
CA ASP A 433 -20.33 -9.54 -6.09
C ASP A 433 -18.82 -9.75 -6.36
N GLY A 434 -18.13 -8.74 -6.91
CA GLY A 434 -16.68 -8.79 -7.16
C GLY A 434 -16.22 -7.83 -8.26
N ALA A 435 -15.00 -7.29 -8.11
CA ALA A 435 -14.33 -6.53 -9.15
C ALA A 435 -13.48 -7.43 -10.05
N GLY A 436 -13.98 -7.71 -11.25
CA GLY A 436 -13.31 -8.53 -12.28
C GLY A 436 -14.12 -8.55 -13.58
N GLU A 437 -13.56 -9.14 -14.64
CA GLU A 437 -14.27 -9.22 -15.94
C GLU A 437 -15.49 -10.16 -15.91
N THR A 438 -15.47 -11.11 -14.98
CA THR A 438 -16.41 -12.23 -14.77
C THR A 438 -17.43 -11.99 -13.65
N ALA A 439 -17.26 -10.93 -12.86
CA ALA A 439 -18.03 -10.66 -11.64
C ALA A 439 -19.10 -9.57 -11.89
N THR A 440 -19.16 -8.50 -11.09
CA THR A 440 -20.10 -7.38 -11.34
C THR A 440 -19.46 -6.33 -12.24
N ARG A 441 -19.89 -6.26 -13.50
CA ARG A 441 -19.32 -5.39 -14.53
C ARG A 441 -20.36 -4.44 -15.13
N LEU A 442 -20.18 -3.14 -14.90
CA LEU A 442 -20.93 -2.07 -15.56
C LEU A 442 -20.18 -1.67 -16.84
N ASN A 443 -20.82 -1.82 -18.00
CA ASN A 443 -20.25 -1.56 -19.31
C ASN A 443 -20.94 -0.36 -19.98
N TRP A 444 -20.17 0.71 -20.24
CA TRP A 444 -20.66 1.85 -21.00
C TRP A 444 -20.91 1.49 -22.47
N ALA A 445 -22.06 1.94 -22.96
CA ALA A 445 -22.49 1.84 -24.35
C ALA A 445 -23.18 3.13 -24.85
N GLY A 446 -23.10 4.22 -24.07
CA GLY A 446 -23.59 5.54 -24.44
C GLY A 446 -22.60 6.31 -25.29
N ALA A 447 -22.76 7.64 -25.35
CA ALA A 447 -21.91 8.52 -26.15
C ALA A 447 -20.42 8.49 -25.73
N GLU A 448 -19.53 8.77 -26.68
CA GLU A 448 -18.11 9.04 -26.38
C GLU A 448 -17.97 10.30 -25.51
N GLU A 449 -16.92 10.35 -24.68
CA GLU A 449 -16.65 11.44 -23.72
C GLU A 449 -17.75 11.69 -22.66
N GLY A 450 -18.78 10.83 -22.59
CA GLY A 450 -19.81 10.80 -21.55
C GLY A 450 -19.29 10.34 -20.17
N VAL A 451 -20.21 10.02 -19.26
CA VAL A 451 -19.90 9.55 -17.89
C VAL A 451 -20.72 8.28 -17.59
N LEU A 452 -20.07 7.20 -17.13
CA LEU A 452 -20.76 5.99 -16.67
C LEU A 452 -21.40 6.21 -15.29
N LEU A 453 -20.60 6.58 -14.29
CA LEU A 453 -21.06 6.84 -12.92
C LEU A 453 -20.62 8.25 -12.46
N ARG A 454 -21.60 9.05 -12.04
CA ARG A 454 -21.41 10.36 -11.40
C ARG A 454 -21.78 10.28 -9.93
N LEU A 455 -20.91 10.80 -9.07
CA LEU A 455 -21.19 11.10 -7.67
C LEU A 455 -21.31 12.63 -7.56
N GLU A 456 -22.49 13.13 -7.23
CA GLU A 456 -22.72 14.57 -7.05
C GLU A 456 -22.32 15.02 -5.64
N GLY A 457 -21.65 16.16 -5.55
CA GLY A 457 -21.10 16.71 -4.31
C GLY A 457 -22.10 17.54 -3.48
N PRO A 458 -21.92 17.63 -2.15
CA PRO A 458 -21.01 16.83 -1.34
C PRO A 458 -21.48 15.37 -1.25
N SER A 459 -20.60 14.41 -1.57
CA SER A 459 -21.00 13.00 -1.72
C SER A 459 -20.55 12.12 -0.55
N ARG A 460 -21.43 11.24 -0.07
CA ARG A 460 -21.17 10.27 1.01
C ARG A 460 -21.17 8.81 0.51
N ALA A 461 -21.08 8.63 -0.81
CA ALA A 461 -21.28 7.33 -1.44
C ALA A 461 -20.15 6.33 -1.14
N ILE A 462 -20.52 5.05 -1.01
CA ILE A 462 -19.58 3.93 -0.87
C ILE A 462 -19.69 3.05 -2.11
N LEU A 463 -18.58 2.87 -2.85
CA LEU A 463 -18.49 1.96 -3.99
C LEU A 463 -17.70 0.71 -3.57
N ARG A 464 -18.23 -0.50 -3.77
CA ARG A 464 -17.55 -1.74 -3.35
C ARG A 464 -17.66 -2.89 -4.35
N ASP A 465 -16.54 -3.56 -4.63
CA ASP A 465 -16.45 -4.84 -5.35
C ASP A 465 -17.18 -4.82 -6.72
N ILE A 466 -16.86 -3.84 -7.57
CA ILE A 466 -17.45 -3.58 -8.91
C ILE A 466 -16.35 -3.27 -9.95
N TYR A 467 -16.58 -3.63 -11.24
CA TYR A 467 -15.81 -3.14 -12.38
C TYR A 467 -16.60 -2.10 -13.21
N LEU A 468 -16.10 -0.86 -13.25
CA LEU A 468 -16.57 0.22 -14.13
C LEU A 468 -15.76 0.23 -15.46
N HIS A 469 -16.38 -0.16 -16.56
CA HIS A 469 -15.72 -0.28 -17.87
C HIS A 469 -16.35 0.68 -18.90
N ALA A 470 -15.68 1.80 -19.14
CA ALA A 470 -16.09 2.89 -20.03
C ALA A 470 -14.96 3.33 -20.99
N PRO A 471 -14.40 2.45 -21.85
CA PRO A 471 -13.14 2.69 -22.57
C PRO A 471 -13.08 3.94 -23.47
N ASN A 472 -14.23 4.53 -23.82
CA ASN A 472 -14.35 5.73 -24.66
C ASN A 472 -14.93 6.95 -23.91
N ALA A 473 -15.08 6.88 -22.58
CA ALA A 473 -15.80 7.85 -21.74
C ALA A 473 -15.20 7.93 -20.32
N ARG A 474 -15.66 8.87 -19.48
CA ARG A 474 -15.33 8.86 -18.04
C ARG A 474 -16.06 7.70 -17.35
N ALA A 475 -15.34 6.92 -16.55
CA ALA A 475 -15.92 5.78 -15.85
C ALA A 475 -16.50 6.19 -14.48
N LEU A 476 -15.81 7.10 -13.79
CA LEU A 476 -16.22 7.68 -12.52
C LEU A 476 -15.89 9.18 -12.52
N VAL A 477 -16.85 10.01 -12.12
CA VAL A 477 -16.62 11.42 -11.78
C VAL A 477 -17.14 11.68 -10.37
N ILE A 478 -16.36 12.39 -9.56
CA ILE A 478 -16.76 12.96 -8.27
C ILE A 478 -16.74 14.47 -8.45
N GLU A 479 -17.92 15.10 -8.52
CA GLU A 479 -18.11 16.52 -8.82
C GLU A 479 -18.42 17.30 -7.54
N ASP A 480 -17.94 18.55 -7.40
CA ASP A 480 -18.01 19.34 -6.17
C ASP A 480 -17.44 18.55 -4.98
N ALA A 481 -16.18 18.14 -5.11
CA ALA A 481 -15.49 17.33 -4.11
C ALA A 481 -14.84 18.16 -2.98
N ASP A 482 -14.51 19.44 -3.19
CA ASP A 482 -13.65 20.21 -2.29
C ASP A 482 -14.39 20.98 -1.18
N GLN A 483 -14.81 20.29 -0.11
CA GLN A 483 -15.33 20.93 1.10
C GLN A 483 -14.30 20.98 2.25
N PRO A 484 -14.42 21.94 3.20
CA PRO A 484 -13.63 21.97 4.43
C PRO A 484 -13.72 20.66 5.23
N GLY A 485 -12.61 19.93 5.33
CA GLY A 485 -12.56 18.64 6.03
C GLY A 485 -13.18 17.47 5.26
N GLY A 486 -13.46 17.66 3.96
CA GLY A 486 -13.85 16.60 3.06
C GLY A 486 -12.75 15.55 2.90
N ARG A 487 -13.15 14.32 2.59
CA ARG A 487 -12.28 13.14 2.52
C ARG A 487 -12.70 12.23 1.38
N ILE A 488 -11.73 11.70 0.64
CA ILE A 488 -11.93 10.64 -0.34
C ILE A 488 -10.93 9.53 -0.05
N PHE A 489 -11.44 8.35 0.27
CA PHE A 489 -10.66 7.16 0.57
C PHE A 489 -10.88 6.11 -0.51
N ALA A 490 -9.85 5.79 -1.27
CA ALA A 490 -9.90 4.74 -2.27
C ALA A 490 -8.89 3.63 -1.95
N ASP A 491 -9.35 2.39 -2.03
CA ASP A 491 -8.70 1.24 -1.42
C ASP A 491 -8.81 0.05 -2.38
N GLN A 492 -7.67 -0.47 -2.84
CA GLN A 492 -7.62 -1.36 -4.01
C GLN A 492 -8.37 -0.79 -5.24
N LEU A 493 -8.31 0.53 -5.46
CA LEU A 493 -8.79 1.14 -6.70
C LEU A 493 -7.80 0.83 -7.83
N ASN A 494 -8.26 0.24 -8.93
CA ASN A 494 -7.42 -0.19 -10.05
C ASN A 494 -7.83 0.54 -11.34
N VAL A 495 -7.08 1.59 -11.72
CA VAL A 495 -7.46 2.53 -12.79
C VAL A 495 -6.58 2.39 -14.01
N ASN A 496 -7.22 2.08 -15.15
CA ASN A 496 -6.59 1.99 -16.45
C ASN A 496 -7.09 3.12 -17.35
N GLY A 497 -6.18 4.02 -17.75
CA GLY A 497 -6.41 5.01 -18.79
C GLY A 497 -6.51 4.39 -20.18
N SER A 498 -6.87 5.18 -21.19
CA SER A 498 -7.20 4.65 -22.52
C SER A 498 -6.05 3.87 -23.18
N ARG A 499 -6.40 2.72 -23.77
CA ARG A 499 -5.52 1.93 -24.65
C ARG A 499 -5.66 2.29 -26.13
N GLN A 500 -6.50 3.25 -26.49
CA GLN A 500 -6.68 3.66 -27.89
C GLN A 500 -5.43 4.35 -28.45
N LYS A 501 -5.02 3.96 -29.66
CA LYS A 501 -3.90 4.58 -30.37
C LYS A 501 -4.28 5.98 -30.88
N HIS A 502 -3.31 6.88 -30.97
CA HIS A 502 -3.45 8.24 -31.53
C HIS A 502 -4.44 9.17 -30.80
N GLN A 503 -4.80 8.86 -29.54
CA GLN A 503 -5.48 9.82 -28.68
C GLN A 503 -4.49 10.84 -28.06
N PRO A 504 -4.95 12.05 -27.68
CA PRO A 504 -4.16 12.96 -26.85
C PRO A 504 -3.92 12.36 -25.45
N ARG A 505 -2.93 12.92 -24.73
CA ARG A 505 -2.54 12.54 -23.36
C ARG A 505 -3.73 12.70 -22.39
N THR A 506 -4.36 11.58 -22.02
CA THR A 506 -5.41 11.46 -21.00
C THR A 506 -4.80 11.07 -19.65
N ALA A 507 -5.53 11.25 -18.55
CA ALA A 507 -5.15 10.69 -17.24
C ALA A 507 -5.90 9.38 -16.95
N ALA A 508 -5.30 8.44 -16.22
CA ALA A 508 -6.08 7.37 -15.60
C ALA A 508 -6.87 7.93 -14.41
N SER A 509 -6.19 8.58 -13.46
CA SER A 509 -6.81 9.34 -12.37
C SER A 509 -6.39 10.80 -12.40
N ARG A 510 -7.36 11.71 -12.47
CA ARG A 510 -7.16 13.14 -12.25
C ARG A 510 -7.72 13.57 -10.91
N ILE A 511 -6.94 14.31 -10.15
CA ILE A 511 -7.36 15.07 -8.98
C ILE A 511 -7.13 16.56 -9.31
N ASN A 512 -8.20 17.32 -9.45
CA ASN A 512 -8.20 18.70 -9.93
C ASN A 512 -8.77 19.63 -8.85
N GLY A 513 -8.22 20.84 -8.71
CA GLY A 513 -8.82 21.90 -7.91
C GLY A 513 -8.66 21.79 -6.39
N LEU A 514 -8.73 20.58 -5.83
CA LEU A 514 -8.87 20.37 -4.38
C LEU A 514 -7.77 21.04 -3.54
N VAL A 515 -8.17 21.87 -2.57
CA VAL A 515 -7.29 22.52 -1.59
C VAL A 515 -7.70 22.29 -0.13
N GLN A 516 -8.92 21.78 0.13
CA GLN A 516 -9.45 21.49 1.48
C GLN A 516 -9.81 20.01 1.73
N THR A 517 -9.97 19.21 0.68
CA THR A 517 -10.33 17.78 0.74
C THR A 517 -9.13 16.85 0.60
N ASP A 518 -8.96 15.95 1.57
CA ASP A 518 -7.90 14.93 1.60
C ASP A 518 -8.25 13.74 0.70
N VAL A 519 -7.31 13.32 -0.14
CA VAL A 519 -7.46 12.16 -1.04
C VAL A 519 -6.39 11.13 -0.72
N LEU A 520 -6.82 9.98 -0.17
CA LEU A 520 -5.95 8.86 0.16
C LEU A 520 -6.26 7.66 -0.75
N LEU A 521 -5.29 7.32 -1.60
CA LEU A 521 -5.31 6.19 -2.52
C LEU A 521 -4.41 5.08 -1.96
N ARG A 522 -5.01 4.04 -1.37
CA ARG A 522 -4.30 2.89 -0.77
C ARG A 522 -4.37 1.67 -1.70
N ALA A 523 -3.24 0.96 -1.83
CA ALA A 523 -3.11 -0.19 -2.73
C ALA A 523 -3.51 0.13 -4.20
N LEU A 524 -3.26 1.37 -4.64
CA LEU A 524 -3.68 1.91 -5.94
C LEU A 524 -3.01 1.15 -7.09
N GLN A 525 -3.80 0.76 -8.08
CA GLN A 525 -3.35 -0.10 -9.17
C GLN A 525 -3.72 0.41 -10.57
N GLY A 526 -3.16 -0.23 -11.61
CA GLY A 526 -3.52 0.01 -13.01
C GLY A 526 -2.42 0.72 -13.81
N SER A 527 -2.78 1.52 -14.81
CA SER A 527 -1.81 2.10 -15.74
C SER A 527 -2.34 3.32 -16.48
N GLY A 528 -1.46 4.29 -16.76
CA GLY A 528 -1.74 5.37 -17.71
C GLY A 528 -1.79 4.91 -19.18
N ASN A 529 -1.29 3.70 -19.49
CA ASN A 529 -1.13 3.16 -20.83
C ASN A 529 -0.39 4.14 -21.78
N GLY A 530 -1.11 4.85 -22.66
CA GLY A 530 -0.53 5.89 -23.54
C GLY A 530 -0.50 7.30 -22.95
N GLY A 531 -1.19 7.53 -21.82
CA GLY A 531 -1.35 8.82 -21.16
C GLY A 531 -0.60 8.92 -19.82
N VAL A 532 -1.15 9.71 -18.89
CA VAL A 532 -0.69 9.86 -17.51
C VAL A 532 -1.36 8.81 -16.63
N TRP A 533 -0.68 8.27 -15.61
CA TRP A 533 -1.37 7.44 -14.61
C TRP A 533 -2.10 8.31 -13.59
N VAL A 534 -1.38 9.10 -12.78
CA VAL A 534 -2.00 10.04 -11.82
C VAL A 534 -1.57 11.48 -12.12
N GLU A 535 -2.57 12.35 -12.30
CA GLU A 535 -2.41 13.79 -12.53
C GLU A 535 -3.00 14.57 -11.34
N VAL A 536 -2.19 15.39 -10.66
CA VAL A 536 -2.64 16.23 -9.53
C VAL A 536 -2.46 17.70 -9.89
N ILE A 537 -3.58 18.40 -10.06
CA ILE A 537 -3.62 19.78 -10.55
C ILE A 537 -4.07 20.71 -9.42
N GLY A 538 -3.22 21.66 -9.05
CA GLY A 538 -3.55 22.66 -8.03
C GLY A 538 -4.72 23.55 -8.43
N GLY A 539 -5.57 23.86 -7.44
CA GLY A 539 -6.63 24.87 -7.54
C GLY A 539 -6.13 26.31 -7.35
N PRO A 540 -7.02 27.31 -7.46
CA PRO A 540 -6.65 28.74 -7.44
C PRO A 540 -5.83 29.17 -6.21
N ASN A 541 -6.02 28.51 -5.08
CA ASN A 541 -5.36 28.81 -3.80
C ASN A 541 -4.35 27.72 -3.37
N ALA A 542 -3.73 26.98 -4.30
CA ALA A 542 -2.85 25.84 -4.00
C ALA A 542 -1.69 26.15 -3.00
N ALA A 543 -1.25 27.40 -2.93
CA ALA A 543 -0.23 27.87 -1.98
C ALA A 543 -0.69 27.81 -0.51
N SER A 544 -1.99 27.93 -0.24
CA SER A 544 -2.59 27.83 1.10
C SER A 544 -3.34 26.51 1.32
N ALA A 545 -3.14 25.51 0.46
CA ALA A 545 -3.83 24.23 0.57
C ALA A 545 -3.44 23.46 1.85
N GLU A 546 -4.43 23.05 2.62
CA GLU A 546 -4.25 22.26 3.85
C GLU A 546 -4.35 20.74 3.58
N ASN A 547 -4.94 20.40 2.43
CA ASN A 547 -5.17 19.03 2.03
C ASN A 547 -3.89 18.26 1.65
N GLN A 548 -4.10 16.96 1.48
CA GLN A 548 -3.10 15.98 1.11
C GLN A 548 -3.70 15.03 0.06
N VAL A 549 -3.10 15.00 -1.13
CA VAL A 549 -3.26 13.87 -2.06
C VAL A 549 -2.13 12.89 -1.82
N SER A 550 -2.43 11.60 -1.65
CA SER A 550 -1.41 10.58 -1.36
C SER A 550 -1.73 9.20 -1.91
N ILE A 551 -0.67 8.50 -2.31
CA ILE A 551 -0.68 7.10 -2.74
C ILE A 551 0.19 6.29 -1.77
N PHE A 552 -0.39 5.38 -0.99
CA PHE A 552 0.36 4.51 -0.09
C PHE A 552 0.13 3.05 -0.44
N THR A 553 1.19 2.36 -0.85
CA THR A 553 1.19 1.04 -1.48
C THR A 553 0.40 0.97 -2.79
N GLY A 554 0.83 0.11 -3.71
CA GLY A 554 0.23 -0.01 -5.04
C GLY A 554 1.18 -0.61 -6.06
N ALA A 555 0.69 -0.85 -7.28
CA ALA A 555 1.49 -1.37 -8.39
C ALA A 555 0.96 -0.85 -9.73
N THR A 556 1.82 -0.70 -10.73
CA THR A 556 1.44 0.00 -11.96
C THR A 556 2.23 -0.39 -13.20
N GLY A 557 1.52 -0.40 -14.34
CA GLY A 557 2.13 -0.49 -15.66
C GLY A 557 2.40 0.89 -16.26
N SER A 558 3.43 0.96 -17.11
CA SER A 558 3.94 2.18 -17.76
C SER A 558 2.93 3.16 -18.32
N ALA A 559 3.15 4.42 -17.96
CA ALA A 559 2.54 5.62 -18.51
C ALA A 559 3.56 6.48 -19.28
N ALA A 560 3.07 7.48 -20.02
CA ALA A 560 3.87 8.57 -20.59
C ALA A 560 4.18 9.69 -19.56
N GLY A 561 3.48 9.67 -18.41
CA GLY A 561 3.84 10.35 -17.18
C GLY A 561 3.29 9.55 -16.00
N GLN A 562 4.15 9.05 -15.11
CA GLN A 562 3.67 8.18 -14.02
C GLN A 562 2.94 8.96 -12.92
N TYR A 563 3.50 10.12 -12.57
CA TYR A 563 2.91 11.07 -11.63
C TYR A 563 3.20 12.49 -12.13
N ASP A 564 2.16 13.21 -12.55
CA ASP A 564 2.26 14.59 -12.98
C ASP A 564 1.72 15.52 -11.88
N VAL A 565 2.44 16.62 -11.60
CA VAL A 565 1.98 17.71 -10.74
C VAL A 565 2.05 19.04 -11.49
N SER A 566 0.96 19.81 -11.47
CA SER A 566 0.84 21.09 -12.18
C SER A 566 0.03 22.11 -11.39
N ARG A 567 0.16 23.40 -11.73
CA ARG A 567 -0.47 24.57 -11.07
C ARG A 567 -0.31 24.60 -9.54
N GLY A 568 0.82 24.11 -9.03
CA GLY A 568 1.06 24.00 -7.59
C GLY A 568 0.51 22.73 -6.92
N GLY A 569 0.10 21.72 -7.70
CA GLY A 569 -0.40 20.43 -7.20
C GLY A 569 0.58 19.68 -6.30
N ARG A 570 0.06 18.89 -5.35
CA ARG A 570 0.83 18.32 -4.23
C ARG A 570 0.54 16.83 -4.05
N LEU A 571 1.53 15.97 -4.25
CA LEU A 571 1.40 14.51 -4.19
C LEU A 571 2.53 13.86 -3.39
N VAL A 572 2.17 12.93 -2.50
CA VAL A 572 3.10 12.00 -1.83
C VAL A 572 2.81 10.57 -2.29
N VAL A 573 3.84 9.82 -2.69
CA VAL A 573 3.76 8.43 -3.14
C VAL A 573 4.70 7.58 -2.30
N ARG A 574 4.24 6.45 -1.75
CA ARG A 574 5.08 5.56 -0.94
C ARG A 574 4.84 4.08 -1.25
N GLY A 575 5.90 3.31 -1.51
CA GLY A 575 5.85 1.85 -1.63
C GLY A 575 5.08 1.34 -2.85
N VAL A 576 5.26 1.97 -4.01
CA VAL A 576 4.61 1.55 -5.26
C VAL A 576 5.59 0.79 -6.15
N TYR A 577 5.11 -0.19 -6.93
CA TYR A 577 5.92 -0.92 -7.89
C TYR A 577 5.53 -0.57 -9.32
N HIS A 578 6.46 -0.12 -10.15
CA HIS A 578 6.25 0.05 -11.58
C HIS A 578 6.92 -1.07 -12.38
N GLU A 579 6.13 -1.77 -13.18
CA GLU A 579 6.55 -2.73 -14.21
C GLU A 579 6.55 -2.08 -15.60
N ARG A 580 7.50 -2.45 -16.47
CA ARG A 580 7.46 -1.99 -17.86
C ARG A 580 6.37 -2.72 -18.65
N SER A 581 5.31 -2.00 -19.03
CA SER A 581 4.25 -2.50 -19.91
C SER A 581 4.18 -1.79 -21.27
N SER A 582 4.95 -0.72 -21.49
CA SER A 582 4.95 0.05 -22.74
C SER A 582 6.35 0.51 -23.16
N GLY A 583 6.43 1.16 -24.34
CA GLY A 583 7.68 1.69 -24.89
C GLY A 583 8.15 3.02 -24.29
N SER A 584 7.56 3.49 -23.17
CA SER A 584 7.94 4.78 -22.57
C SER A 584 9.39 4.77 -22.06
N LEU A 585 10.13 5.84 -22.39
CA LEU A 585 11.51 6.09 -21.97
C LEU A 585 11.60 7.05 -20.78
N ASN A 586 10.55 7.86 -20.58
CA ASN A 586 10.44 8.85 -19.51
C ASN A 586 9.42 8.32 -18.50
N GLY A 587 9.84 8.05 -17.27
CA GLY A 587 8.93 7.66 -16.20
C GLY A 587 8.30 8.86 -15.50
N LEU A 588 9.11 9.90 -15.27
CA LEU A 588 8.68 11.15 -14.65
C LEU A 588 9.08 12.32 -15.55
N HIS A 589 8.15 13.24 -15.81
CA HIS A 589 8.41 14.45 -16.59
C HIS A 589 7.74 15.66 -15.94
N LEU A 590 8.55 16.48 -15.25
CA LEU A 590 8.09 17.64 -14.51
C LEU A 590 8.29 18.91 -15.36
N ALA A 591 7.19 19.48 -15.85
CA ALA A 591 7.22 20.59 -16.83
C ALA A 591 6.50 21.88 -16.38
N ASP A 592 5.88 21.89 -15.19
CA ASP A 592 5.22 23.08 -14.62
C ASP A 592 5.59 23.31 -13.15
N SER A 593 4.72 23.02 -12.19
CA SER A 593 4.89 23.49 -10.82
C SER A 593 4.10 22.69 -9.80
N GLY A 594 4.72 22.43 -8.64
CA GLY A 594 4.09 21.66 -7.57
C GLY A 594 5.04 21.11 -6.51
N THR A 595 4.55 20.12 -5.76
CA THR A 595 5.34 19.29 -4.84
C THR A 595 5.08 17.81 -5.13
N LEU A 596 6.13 17.08 -5.49
CA LEU A 596 6.10 15.63 -5.66
C LEU A 596 7.11 14.97 -4.73
N CYS A 597 6.67 14.03 -3.89
CA CYS A 597 7.54 13.29 -2.98
C CYS A 597 7.27 11.80 -3.14
N ILE A 598 8.26 11.04 -3.60
CA ILE A 598 8.14 9.60 -3.90
C ILE A 598 9.16 8.84 -3.04
N ASP A 599 8.71 7.78 -2.37
CA ASP A 599 9.49 6.97 -1.44
C ASP A 599 9.26 5.46 -1.66
N ALA A 600 10.28 4.64 -1.49
CA ALA A 600 10.23 3.17 -1.50
C ALA A 600 9.66 2.52 -2.78
N THR A 601 9.79 3.19 -3.93
CA THR A 601 9.13 2.80 -5.18
C THR A 601 10.08 2.12 -6.17
N ARG A 602 9.66 1.02 -6.81
CA ARG A 602 10.42 0.39 -7.92
C ARG A 602 10.06 1.07 -9.25
N PHE A 603 11.06 1.48 -10.02
CA PHE A 603 10.92 2.10 -11.35
C PHE A 603 11.60 1.22 -12.41
N SER A 604 10.85 0.27 -13.00
CA SER A 604 11.34 -0.64 -14.04
C SER A 604 11.03 -0.07 -15.44
N TYR A 605 11.97 0.59 -16.13
CA TYR A 605 11.72 1.31 -17.39
C TYR A 605 12.67 0.91 -18.53
N ALA A 606 12.30 1.21 -19.77
CA ALA A 606 13.27 1.25 -20.87
C ALA A 606 14.06 2.56 -20.81
N THR A 607 15.34 2.51 -21.18
CA THR A 607 16.28 3.64 -21.06
C THR A 607 17.00 3.92 -22.37
N SER A 608 17.50 5.15 -22.52
CA SER A 608 18.07 5.67 -23.77
C SER A 608 19.17 6.69 -23.46
N ALA A 609 20.17 6.82 -24.34
CA ALA A 609 21.16 7.89 -24.24
C ALA A 609 20.55 9.27 -24.59
N GLN A 610 19.54 9.28 -25.47
CA GLN A 610 18.88 10.48 -26.00
C GLN A 610 17.81 11.05 -25.06
N ALA A 611 17.11 10.20 -24.29
CA ALA A 611 16.07 10.60 -23.35
C ALA A 611 16.46 10.29 -21.89
N ALA A 612 15.93 11.06 -20.94
CA ALA A 612 16.16 10.85 -19.50
C ALA A 612 14.96 10.17 -18.85
N THR A 613 15.20 9.17 -18.01
CA THR A 613 14.14 8.46 -17.27
C THR A 613 13.36 9.39 -16.33
N ILE A 614 14.04 10.41 -15.82
CA ILE A 614 13.47 11.44 -14.95
C ILE A 614 13.89 12.81 -15.51
N GLY A 615 12.94 13.51 -16.13
CA GLY A 615 13.15 14.84 -16.70
C GLY A 615 12.50 15.94 -15.86
N ALA A 616 13.16 17.09 -15.73
CA ALA A 616 12.55 18.31 -15.21
C ALA A 616 12.91 19.50 -16.13
N ASP A 617 11.92 20.07 -16.81
CA ASP A 617 12.09 21.14 -17.80
C ASP A 617 11.37 22.41 -17.31
N ASN A 618 12.12 23.42 -16.82
CA ASN A 618 11.58 24.66 -16.22
C ASN A 618 10.65 24.44 -15.01
N PHE A 619 10.79 23.31 -14.30
CA PHE A 619 9.95 22.96 -13.14
C PHE A 619 10.15 23.92 -11.96
N ARG A 620 9.05 24.35 -11.32
CA ARG A 620 9.05 25.25 -10.15
C ARG A 620 8.49 24.52 -8.92
N GLY A 621 9.26 24.47 -7.83
CA GLY A 621 8.82 23.86 -6.57
C GLY A 621 9.72 22.73 -6.10
N LEU A 622 9.13 21.66 -5.56
CA LEU A 622 9.82 20.64 -4.77
C LEU A 622 9.63 19.24 -5.36
N PHE A 623 10.72 18.55 -5.72
CA PHE A 623 10.68 17.14 -6.09
C PHE A 623 11.67 16.32 -5.24
N THR A 624 11.18 15.28 -4.60
CA THR A 624 12.00 14.30 -3.86
C THR A 624 11.73 12.90 -4.44
N LEU A 625 12.78 12.20 -4.85
CA LEU A 625 12.78 10.75 -5.05
C LEU A 625 13.67 10.12 -3.98
N ALA A 626 13.13 9.23 -3.16
CA ALA A 626 13.88 8.57 -2.09
C ALA A 626 13.64 7.06 -2.03
N THR A 627 14.64 6.29 -1.57
CA THR A 627 14.57 4.81 -1.43
C THR A 627 13.98 4.05 -2.63
N CYS A 628 14.14 4.61 -3.84
CA CYS A 628 13.62 4.00 -5.05
C CYS A 628 14.64 3.09 -5.72
N MET A 629 14.17 2.02 -6.37
CA MET A 629 14.97 1.14 -7.21
C MET A 629 14.77 1.52 -8.68
N LEU A 630 15.76 2.17 -9.29
CA LEU A 630 15.74 2.61 -10.69
C LEU A 630 16.40 1.53 -11.57
N MET A 631 15.62 0.83 -12.40
CA MET A 631 16.06 -0.37 -13.10
C MET A 631 15.76 -0.33 -14.62
N PRO A 632 16.79 -0.45 -15.49
CA PRO A 632 16.60 -0.58 -16.93
C PRO A 632 16.12 -2.00 -17.30
N VAL A 633 15.06 -2.07 -18.10
CA VAL A 633 14.42 -3.29 -18.66
C VAL A 633 14.64 -3.30 -20.18
N GLU A 634 15.04 -4.45 -20.73
CA GLU A 634 15.42 -4.71 -22.15
C GLU A 634 16.55 -3.83 -22.73
N THR A 635 16.88 -2.74 -22.06
CA THR A 635 17.85 -1.70 -22.44
C THR A 635 19.08 -1.77 -21.52
N LYS A 636 20.17 -1.09 -21.90
CA LYS A 636 21.46 -1.14 -21.16
C LYS A 636 21.87 0.18 -20.50
N GLU A 637 21.31 1.30 -20.95
CA GLU A 637 21.59 2.62 -20.38
C GLU A 637 21.11 2.70 -18.94
N THR A 638 21.87 3.38 -18.07
CA THR A 638 21.46 3.57 -16.68
C THR A 638 20.38 4.65 -16.60
N CYS A 639 19.38 4.47 -15.72
CA CYS A 639 18.38 5.50 -15.45
C CYS A 639 19.04 6.80 -14.98
N ARG A 640 18.60 7.96 -15.47
CA ARG A 640 19.16 9.26 -15.09
C ARG A 640 18.14 10.36 -14.86
N PHE A 641 18.52 11.30 -14.01
CA PHE A 641 17.93 12.62 -13.84
C PHE A 641 18.56 13.59 -14.83
N GLU A 642 17.74 14.37 -15.52
CA GLU A 642 18.21 15.47 -16.38
C GLU A 642 17.32 16.70 -16.18
N LEU A 643 17.91 17.78 -15.66
CA LEU A 643 17.23 19.02 -15.26
C LEU A 643 17.62 20.11 -16.24
N ARG A 644 16.66 20.85 -16.79
CA ARG A 644 16.82 21.75 -17.94
C ARG A 644 15.95 23.01 -17.81
N GLY A 645 16.25 24.02 -18.61
CA GLY A 645 15.51 25.29 -18.61
C GLY A 645 15.94 26.21 -17.47
N ASP A 646 15.03 27.04 -16.96
CA ASP A 646 15.25 27.82 -15.73
C ASP A 646 15.14 26.91 -14.48
N GLY A 647 16.18 26.91 -13.64
CA GLY A 647 16.24 26.17 -12.39
C GLY A 647 16.08 27.03 -11.13
N SER A 648 15.85 28.34 -11.26
CA SER A 648 15.83 29.30 -10.14
C SER A 648 14.93 28.85 -8.98
N ASP A 649 13.71 28.43 -9.29
CA ASP A 649 12.71 27.97 -8.31
C ASP A 649 12.60 26.44 -8.21
N ALA A 650 13.50 25.70 -8.85
CA ALA A 650 13.57 24.25 -8.76
C ALA A 650 14.34 23.82 -7.51
N SER A 651 13.78 22.88 -6.74
CA SER A 651 14.42 22.19 -5.61
C SER A 651 14.20 20.70 -5.80
N ILE A 652 15.23 19.95 -6.21
CA ILE A 652 15.13 18.55 -6.65
C ILE A 652 16.17 17.69 -5.94
N LEU A 653 15.74 16.60 -5.28
CA LEU A 653 16.60 15.72 -4.50
C LEU A 653 16.39 14.25 -4.85
N ALA A 654 17.48 13.57 -5.17
CA ALA A 654 17.58 12.12 -5.22
C ALA A 654 18.30 11.64 -3.94
N LEU A 655 17.56 11.08 -2.99
CA LEU A 655 18.05 10.73 -1.65
C LEU A 655 17.98 9.21 -1.41
N ASN A 656 19.12 8.55 -1.20
CA ASN A 656 19.15 7.11 -0.94
C ASN A 656 18.39 6.29 -2.01
N ASN A 657 18.63 6.55 -3.29
CA ASN A 657 18.12 5.70 -4.37
C ASN A 657 19.16 4.67 -4.80
N GLN A 658 18.69 3.55 -5.35
CA GLN A 658 19.51 2.54 -6.00
C GLN A 658 19.36 2.62 -7.52
N PHE A 659 20.48 2.61 -8.25
CA PHE A 659 20.53 2.57 -9.70
C PHE A 659 21.06 1.22 -10.18
N TRP A 660 20.28 0.48 -10.99
CA TRP A 660 20.75 -0.79 -11.55
C TRP A 660 21.53 -0.56 -12.85
N VAL A 661 22.80 -0.98 -12.87
CA VAL A 661 23.76 -0.70 -13.96
C VAL A 661 24.02 -1.96 -14.78
N ARG A 662 23.95 -1.86 -16.11
CA ARG A 662 24.18 -2.99 -17.04
C ARG A 662 25.44 -2.85 -17.91
N GLN A 663 25.98 -1.64 -18.10
CA GLN A 663 27.14 -1.38 -18.96
C GLN A 663 28.14 -0.38 -18.32
N PRO A 664 29.41 -0.38 -18.75
CA PRO A 664 30.44 0.52 -18.21
C PRO A 664 30.13 2.01 -18.40
N GLY A 665 30.81 2.86 -17.63
CA GLY A 665 30.75 4.31 -17.76
C GLY A 665 29.73 5.03 -16.88
N THR A 666 29.00 4.31 -16.00
CA THR A 666 28.11 4.96 -15.02
C THR A 666 28.90 5.64 -13.92
N SER A 667 28.69 6.95 -13.75
CA SER A 667 29.12 7.76 -12.60
C SER A 667 27.99 8.69 -12.12
N ALA A 668 28.18 9.34 -10.97
CA ALA A 668 27.25 10.35 -10.46
C ALA A 668 26.90 11.43 -11.51
N ASP A 669 27.88 11.90 -12.30
CA ASP A 669 27.69 12.93 -13.35
C ASP A 669 26.94 12.42 -14.59
N THR A 670 26.84 11.10 -14.76
CA THR A 670 26.00 10.49 -15.81
C THR A 670 24.56 10.28 -15.37
N VAL A 671 24.32 9.99 -14.09
CA VAL A 671 22.97 9.78 -13.53
C VAL A 671 22.32 11.06 -13.01
N TRP A 672 23.10 12.12 -12.73
CA TRP A 672 22.63 13.41 -12.23
C TRP A 672 23.13 14.56 -13.11
N ARG A 673 22.31 15.01 -14.05
CA ARG A 673 22.64 16.09 -15.00
C ARG A 673 21.82 17.35 -14.73
N ASN A 674 22.36 18.27 -13.94
CA ASN A 674 21.78 19.59 -13.74
C ASN A 674 22.28 20.55 -14.84
N LEU A 675 21.51 20.67 -15.92
CA LEU A 675 21.80 21.49 -17.10
C LEU A 675 21.00 22.81 -17.13
N ALA A 676 20.21 23.06 -16.07
CA ALA A 676 19.40 24.27 -15.92
C ALA A 676 20.26 25.53 -15.74
N LYS A 677 19.71 26.70 -16.08
CA LYS A 677 20.39 28.00 -16.05
C LYS A 677 19.48 29.08 -15.42
N PRO A 678 19.73 29.50 -14.17
CA PRO A 678 20.72 28.95 -13.23
C PRO A 678 20.42 27.48 -12.86
N PRO A 679 21.40 26.72 -12.33
CA PRO A 679 21.20 25.34 -11.94
C PRO A 679 20.12 25.18 -10.86
N ALA A 680 19.34 24.09 -10.94
CA ALA A 680 18.35 23.74 -9.95
C ALA A 680 19.00 23.49 -8.57
N ARG A 681 18.29 23.81 -7.47
CA ARG A 681 18.74 23.52 -6.10
C ARG A 681 18.50 22.05 -5.76
N GLY A 682 19.24 21.53 -4.78
CA GLY A 682 19.21 20.11 -4.39
C GLY A 682 20.31 19.28 -5.07
N GLY A 683 20.14 17.96 -5.21
CA GLY A 683 21.26 17.10 -5.57
C GLY A 683 21.01 15.58 -5.55
N LEU A 684 22.11 14.84 -5.65
CA LEU A 684 22.20 13.38 -5.47
C LEU A 684 22.89 13.11 -4.13
N VAL A 685 22.25 12.38 -3.21
CA VAL A 685 22.74 12.17 -1.84
C VAL A 685 22.57 10.71 -1.40
N GLY A 686 23.64 10.08 -0.93
CA GLY A 686 23.64 8.74 -0.31
C GLY A 686 23.05 7.65 -1.21
N CYS A 687 23.13 7.82 -2.53
CA CYS A 687 22.62 6.88 -3.52
C CYS A 687 23.68 5.83 -3.85
N ASN A 688 23.24 4.64 -4.24
CA ASN A 688 24.13 3.53 -4.61
C ASN A 688 23.77 2.95 -5.99
N ILE A 689 24.63 2.05 -6.48
CA ILE A 689 24.38 1.20 -7.63
C ILE A 689 24.22 -0.27 -7.21
N ASN A 690 23.53 -1.05 -8.04
CA ASN A 690 23.61 -2.52 -8.09
C ASN A 690 24.01 -2.93 -9.52
N THR A 691 24.79 -3.99 -9.69
CA THR A 691 25.11 -4.56 -11.01
C THR A 691 25.32 -6.07 -10.96
N SER A 692 24.96 -6.74 -12.06
CA SER A 692 25.33 -8.14 -12.33
C SER A 692 26.53 -8.29 -13.28
N ASN A 693 27.23 -7.18 -13.57
CA ASN A 693 28.41 -7.16 -14.43
C ASN A 693 29.54 -6.36 -13.75
N LYS A 694 30.58 -7.06 -13.30
CA LYS A 694 31.77 -6.46 -12.66
C LYS A 694 32.50 -5.42 -13.52
N GLU A 695 32.46 -5.54 -14.85
CA GLU A 695 33.03 -4.55 -15.78
C GLU A 695 32.19 -3.26 -15.85
N ALA A 696 30.88 -3.36 -15.60
CA ALA A 696 29.97 -2.22 -15.71
C ALA A 696 30.17 -1.19 -14.58
N ALA A 697 30.64 -1.64 -13.42
CA ALA A 697 31.01 -0.78 -12.30
C ALA A 697 32.11 -1.43 -11.43
N PRO A 698 33.40 -1.33 -11.81
CA PRO A 698 34.50 -1.93 -11.05
C PRO A 698 34.59 -1.37 -9.61
N LYS A 699 34.18 -0.11 -9.40
CA LYS A 699 34.10 0.52 -8.07
C LYS A 699 33.01 -0.07 -7.16
N GLY A 700 32.02 -0.78 -7.72
CA GLY A 700 30.98 -1.52 -6.98
C GLY A 700 31.50 -2.76 -6.22
N PHE A 701 32.78 -2.77 -5.87
CA PHE A 701 33.50 -3.82 -5.18
C PHE A 701 34.61 -3.25 -4.25
N GLU A 702 34.81 -1.93 -4.18
CA GLU A 702 35.96 -1.32 -3.46
C GLU A 702 35.75 -1.18 -1.93
N PHE A 703 34.52 -0.91 -1.48
CA PHE A 703 34.15 -0.77 -0.06
C PHE A 703 34.07 -2.12 0.69
N LEU A 704 34.29 -3.24 0.00
CA LEU A 704 34.15 -4.60 0.56
C LEU A 704 35.15 -4.90 1.69
N ALA A 705 36.24 -4.13 1.80
CA ALA A 705 37.18 -4.21 2.93
C ALA A 705 36.52 -3.98 4.31
N ASN A 706 35.34 -3.35 4.36
CA ASN A 706 34.60 -3.07 5.59
C ASN A 706 33.60 -4.18 6.00
N VAL A 707 33.55 -5.31 5.27
CA VAL A 707 32.53 -6.36 5.45
C VAL A 707 32.92 -7.43 6.49
N GLY A 708 34.19 -7.47 6.92
CA GLY A 708 34.71 -8.46 7.88
C GLY A 708 34.80 -9.88 7.29
N ASP A 709 34.87 -10.90 8.15
CA ASP A 709 35.12 -12.30 7.78
C ASP A 709 33.95 -13.02 7.05
N SER A 710 32.95 -12.26 6.59
CA SER A 710 31.85 -12.78 5.76
C SER A 710 32.34 -13.18 4.36
N PRO A 711 31.68 -14.14 3.67
CA PRO A 711 32.23 -14.78 2.48
C PRO A 711 32.56 -13.82 1.34
N ASP A 712 33.87 -13.74 1.04
CA ASP A 712 34.54 -12.91 0.03
C ASP A 712 33.70 -12.54 -1.21
N PRO A 713 33.12 -11.31 -1.25
CA PRO A 713 32.34 -10.86 -2.39
C PRO A 713 33.19 -10.41 -3.58
N ALA A 714 34.53 -10.35 -3.48
CA ALA A 714 35.38 -10.05 -4.64
C ALA A 714 35.35 -11.17 -5.70
N LYS A 715 34.95 -12.39 -5.29
CA LYS A 715 34.66 -13.54 -6.17
C LYS A 715 33.26 -13.49 -6.81
N SER A 716 32.38 -12.59 -6.37
CA SER A 716 31.07 -12.40 -7.00
C SER A 716 31.21 -11.77 -8.39
N LYS A 717 30.38 -12.21 -9.34
CA LYS A 717 30.25 -11.56 -10.67
C LYS A 717 29.44 -10.25 -10.61
N SER A 718 28.85 -9.96 -9.45
CA SER A 718 27.80 -8.98 -9.21
C SER A 718 28.07 -8.22 -7.92
N GLY A 719 27.74 -6.94 -7.85
CA GLY A 719 28.07 -6.07 -6.72
C GLY A 719 27.07 -4.94 -6.53
N ALA A 720 27.27 -4.22 -5.43
CA ALA A 720 26.57 -2.98 -5.06
C ALA A 720 27.63 -1.89 -4.84
N GLY A 721 27.30 -0.61 -4.69
CA GLY A 721 28.31 0.36 -4.22
C GLY A 721 27.90 1.82 -4.28
N PRO A 722 28.56 2.71 -3.52
CA PRO A 722 28.18 4.11 -3.42
C PRO A 722 28.36 4.87 -4.74
N LEU A 723 27.44 5.79 -5.02
CA LEU A 723 27.65 6.90 -5.95
C LEU A 723 28.10 8.12 -5.16
N ASP A 724 29.06 8.87 -5.70
CA ASP A 724 29.48 10.16 -5.17
C ASP A 724 28.29 11.13 -5.07
N ASP A 725 28.23 11.93 -4.01
CA ASP A 725 27.18 12.94 -3.86
C ASP A 725 27.38 14.13 -4.82
N ARG A 726 26.29 14.81 -5.18
CA ARG A 726 26.28 16.00 -6.05
C ARG A 726 25.34 17.06 -5.51
N GLY A 727 25.62 18.33 -5.81
CA GLY A 727 24.72 19.46 -5.49
C GLY A 727 24.94 20.17 -4.15
N GLY A 728 25.84 19.68 -3.28
CA GLY A 728 26.22 20.38 -2.05
C GLY A 728 25.11 20.49 -1.00
N VAL A 729 24.26 19.46 -0.91
CA VAL A 729 23.00 19.49 -0.14
C VAL A 729 23.25 19.55 1.37
N ASP A 730 22.69 20.57 2.03
CA ASP A 730 22.75 20.75 3.49
C ASP A 730 21.60 20.04 4.24
N ASP A 731 21.68 20.01 5.57
CA ASP A 731 20.69 19.33 6.42
C ASP A 731 19.32 20.01 6.34
N ALA A 732 19.27 21.34 6.21
CA ALA A 732 18.03 22.09 6.05
C ALA A 732 17.32 21.72 4.73
N THR A 733 18.06 21.51 3.64
CA THR A 733 17.51 21.05 2.36
C THR A 733 16.98 19.61 2.47
N ILE A 734 17.68 18.70 3.14
CA ILE A 734 17.15 17.33 3.38
C ILE A 734 15.87 17.38 4.23
N LEU A 735 15.86 18.16 5.33
CA LEU A 735 14.67 18.34 6.17
C LEU A 735 13.48 18.95 5.40
N LYS A 736 13.74 19.92 4.50
CA LYS A 736 12.73 20.48 3.59
C LYS A 736 12.20 19.43 2.61
N HIS A 737 13.06 18.64 1.99
CA HIS A 737 12.70 17.62 1.01
C HIS A 737 11.97 16.42 1.61
N LEU A 738 12.22 16.10 2.88
CA LEU A 738 11.49 15.09 3.65
C LEU A 738 10.22 15.64 4.33
N ALA A 739 10.02 16.95 4.40
CA ALA A 739 8.85 17.53 5.06
C ALA A 739 7.49 17.04 4.51
N PRO A 740 7.28 16.80 3.18
CA PRO A 740 6.06 16.18 2.70
C PRO A 740 5.89 14.75 3.21
N LEU A 741 6.97 13.95 3.20
CA LEU A 741 6.98 12.56 3.67
C LEU A 741 6.66 12.44 5.17
N ARG A 742 7.25 13.31 5.98
CA ARG A 742 7.12 13.34 7.46
C ARG A 742 5.77 13.91 7.92
N LYS A 743 5.09 14.70 7.07
CA LYS A 743 3.75 15.25 7.32
C LYS A 743 2.62 14.41 6.72
N ALA A 744 2.94 13.36 5.96
CA ALA A 744 1.97 12.54 5.26
C ALA A 744 1.08 11.77 6.24
N ARG A 745 -0.17 12.22 6.38
CA ARG A 745 -1.22 11.59 7.20
C ARG A 745 -1.58 10.25 6.60
N VAL A 746 -1.41 9.16 7.35
CA VAL A 746 -2.11 7.90 7.09
C VAL A 746 -3.37 7.91 7.95
N TRP A 747 -4.52 7.67 7.35
CA TRP A 747 -5.81 7.66 8.03
C TRP A 747 -6.70 6.54 7.48
N LEU A 748 -7.80 6.28 8.20
CA LEU A 748 -8.89 5.41 7.77
C LEU A 748 -10.20 6.19 7.92
N PRO A 749 -11.26 5.86 7.16
CA PRO A 749 -12.55 6.52 7.30
C PRO A 749 -13.13 6.41 8.72
N THR A 750 -13.46 7.57 9.26
CA THR A 750 -14.21 7.75 10.51
C THR A 750 -15.50 8.50 10.18
N GLU A 751 -16.37 8.66 11.17
CA GLU A 751 -17.49 9.59 11.09
C GLU A 751 -17.05 10.99 10.59
N ALA A 752 -17.93 11.63 9.82
CA ALA A 752 -17.73 12.94 9.19
C ALA A 752 -19.02 13.79 9.31
N PRO A 753 -18.93 15.14 9.35
CA PRO A 753 -20.10 16.02 9.46
C PRO A 753 -21.05 15.92 8.25
N ALA A 754 -22.33 16.28 8.44
CA ALA A 754 -23.25 16.45 7.31
C ALA A 754 -22.76 17.57 6.36
N GLY A 755 -22.99 17.42 5.05
CA GLY A 755 -22.63 18.43 4.05
C GLY A 755 -21.16 18.49 3.64
N VAL A 756 -20.34 17.47 3.94
CA VAL A 756 -18.97 17.34 3.39
C VAL A 756 -18.83 16.02 2.61
N THR A 757 -17.95 16.03 1.60
CA THR A 757 -17.56 14.82 0.86
C THR A 757 -16.83 13.82 1.77
N ASP A 758 -17.19 12.55 1.66
CA ASP A 758 -16.70 11.40 2.44
C ASP A 758 -16.85 10.13 1.58
N VAL A 759 -16.39 10.20 0.32
CA VAL A 759 -16.52 9.11 -0.65
C VAL A 759 -15.54 7.98 -0.33
N ARG A 760 -16.03 6.74 -0.41
CA ARG A 760 -15.26 5.55 -0.07
C ARG A 760 -15.32 4.56 -1.21
N ILE A 761 -14.17 4.07 -1.65
CA ILE A 761 -14.04 3.15 -2.78
C ILE A 761 -13.24 1.95 -2.29
N HIS A 762 -13.82 0.75 -2.31
CA HIS A 762 -13.17 -0.48 -1.87
C HIS A 762 -13.23 -1.51 -2.99
N ARG A 763 -12.08 -1.95 -3.50
CA ARG A 763 -12.01 -2.93 -4.60
C ARG A 763 -12.88 -2.55 -5.79
N VAL A 764 -12.56 -1.42 -6.42
CA VAL A 764 -13.20 -1.02 -7.67
C VAL A 764 -12.18 -1.03 -8.80
N MET A 765 -12.49 -1.78 -9.85
CA MET A 765 -11.76 -1.71 -11.11
C MET A 765 -12.34 -0.61 -11.98
N VAL A 766 -11.48 0.09 -12.71
CA VAL A 766 -11.84 1.15 -13.64
C VAL A 766 -11.05 1.01 -14.94
N THR A 767 -11.75 1.14 -16.07
CA THR A 767 -11.15 1.35 -17.39
C THR A 767 -11.89 2.48 -18.07
N GLY A 768 -11.19 3.53 -18.50
CA GLY A 768 -11.84 4.75 -19.01
C GLY A 768 -11.08 5.45 -20.14
N GLY A 769 -11.74 6.45 -20.71
CA GLY A 769 -11.32 7.23 -21.88
C GLY A 769 -10.89 8.65 -21.53
N ARG A 770 -11.56 9.64 -22.16
CA ARG A 770 -11.23 11.07 -22.07
C ARG A 770 -12.21 11.84 -21.18
N PRO A 771 -11.78 12.97 -20.59
CA PRO A 771 -10.40 13.46 -20.51
C PRO A 771 -9.55 12.68 -19.47
N ALA A 772 -10.21 11.97 -18.55
CA ALA A 772 -9.62 11.01 -17.63
C ALA A 772 -10.49 9.75 -17.51
N ALA A 773 -9.99 8.67 -16.89
CA ALA A 773 -10.82 7.50 -16.56
C ALA A 773 -11.58 7.67 -15.23
N VAL A 774 -10.90 8.22 -14.21
CA VAL A 774 -11.48 8.74 -12.96
C VAL A 774 -11.13 10.23 -12.87
N GLU A 775 -12.13 11.06 -12.57
CA GLU A 775 -11.96 12.49 -12.37
C GLU A 775 -12.57 12.91 -11.02
N ILE A 776 -11.85 13.75 -10.28
CA ILE A 776 -12.24 14.30 -8.98
C ILE A 776 -11.99 15.80 -9.03
N GLU A 777 -13.03 16.62 -8.90
CA GLU A 777 -13.00 18.07 -9.09
C GLU A 777 -13.96 18.88 -8.19
#